data_AF-A0A933UGJ5-F1
#
_entry.id   AF-A0A933UGJ5-F1
#
_cell.length_a   1.000
_cell.length_b   1.000
_cell.length_c   1.000
_cell.angle_alpha   90.00
_cell.angle_beta   90.00
_cell.angle_gamma   90.00
#
_symmetry.space_group_name_H-M   'P 1'
#
loop_
_entity.id
_entity.type
_entity.pdbx_description
1 polymer ?
#
loop_
_entity_poly.entity_id
_entity_poly.type
_entity_poly.pdbx_seq_one_letter_code
_entity_poly.pdbx_strand_id
1 'polypeptide(L)'
;MKTSSSVQTGIALLLGLCAGISNVSAEFPAGGFQAGEQWRPVNLDDLIVRPGTALDFSFLNDAPAGKYGPVIVNTNGQLAFAARPGEPVRFLCNNENMPLVPYLRDEDIEAYAEQMQRAGYNAWRPHSVDSFLAKNARADGTLDPGQLAVWDRMTVAMKKRGIYLYLDLTTYGLYLNVNPWTPQGRELRRRTRIYWDAGVREACAKGMRALLEHVNPHTGLALKDDPMVLVMQFRNESGLIFCLNAEQREKLAPDPGLLIAWHAWLKKRHRTTDALREAWTVRDGDKTKCYLKAGQTIDDVEVSQFWGSHPATDDFYRFAADAQCETLRWFMRVVRDEIGTRALVTDYNVMPSVVDAIPRELLPVVDNHSYHEHPSAYMDRGSRQTGGSTIAVGSEPPGNYLRTLAGTRHLGRPFMVSEVGQPFWNPWRHEIGLFLPAFAALQDWGMISQFALGVTLRATDRRRHPLSGFNVALDPPCKAAERMSALLYRRGDVSASPHRIEVRLDRQTIFDRLHGWRALPASLTQLSLLAGFGVRVEGVSNAAPRAPYRASLSLNTGEGAETETQLWAASVKASGQDAAALAEPWVRQLREQGILSKTNRTDLKAGLYESGTGQMRADARRGTIEVVTPKSEGATLMPERPSVTLSTLAVSGDKTPATIFIASLDSKDLPDSSRMLLIVASDAVNTGMSFADERRQVLETVGSLPVLARVVKVEVSLKHRRPGALRLWALAANGTRQSEIPVQTKDGRALTRIDTTRLVNGPTAYFEFALDPKP
;
A
#
# COMPACT_ATOMS: atom_id res chain seq x y z
N MET A 1 -26.81 -34.85 -44.34
CA MET A 1 -27.32 -35.48 -43.10
C MET A 1 -26.14 -35.75 -42.19
N LYS A 2 -26.30 -35.46 -40.91
CA LYS A 2 -25.27 -35.13 -39.91
C LYS A 2 -24.18 -36.20 -39.75
N THR A 3 -22.92 -35.79 -39.86
CA THR A 3 -21.76 -36.49 -39.32
C THR A 3 -21.05 -35.57 -38.32
N SER A 4 -21.07 -35.98 -37.06
CA SER A 4 -20.35 -35.37 -35.94
C SER A 4 -19.09 -36.18 -35.67
N SER A 5 -17.92 -35.55 -35.69
CA SER A 5 -16.70 -36.10 -35.10
C SER A 5 -15.88 -34.97 -34.48
N SER A 6 -16.13 -34.71 -33.19
CA SER A 6 -15.22 -33.93 -32.35
C SER A 6 -14.34 -34.91 -31.57
N VAL A 7 -13.07 -35.02 -31.98
CA VAL A 7 -12.02 -35.66 -31.21
C VAL A 7 -11.53 -34.64 -30.18
N GLN A 8 -11.82 -34.88 -28.90
CA GLN A 8 -11.17 -34.22 -27.77
C GLN A 8 -9.74 -34.75 -27.65
N THR A 9 -8.75 -33.86 -27.54
CA THR A 9 -7.42 -34.21 -27.06
C THR A 9 -6.95 -33.12 -26.09
N GLY A 10 -6.42 -33.59 -24.97
CA GLY A 10 -6.26 -32.86 -23.71
C GLY A 10 -5.27 -31.70 -23.72
N ILE A 11 -5.54 -30.76 -22.81
CA ILE A 11 -4.52 -29.90 -22.20
C ILE A 11 -4.52 -30.28 -20.71
N ALA A 12 -3.49 -31.01 -20.32
CA ALA A 12 -3.21 -31.34 -18.92
C ALA A 12 -2.70 -30.09 -18.20
N LEU A 13 -3.39 -29.70 -17.12
CA LEU A 13 -2.95 -28.70 -16.17
C LEU A 13 -1.76 -29.27 -15.38
N LEU A 14 -0.58 -28.70 -15.56
CA LEU A 14 0.58 -28.93 -14.69
C LEU A 14 0.37 -28.18 -13.37
N LEU A 15 -0.22 -28.89 -12.41
CA LEU A 15 -0.15 -28.60 -10.98
C LEU A 15 1.32 -28.77 -10.53
N GLY A 16 2.08 -27.67 -10.55
CA GLY A 16 3.41 -27.60 -9.99
C GLY A 16 3.34 -27.57 -8.46
N LEU A 17 3.78 -28.66 -7.83
CA LEU A 17 3.99 -28.81 -6.39
C LEU A 17 4.93 -27.72 -5.85
N CYS A 18 4.39 -26.79 -5.08
CA CYS A 18 5.10 -26.12 -3.98
C CYS A 18 4.54 -26.64 -2.66
N ALA A 19 4.91 -27.87 -2.31
CA ALA A 19 4.76 -28.41 -0.97
C ALA A 19 6.01 -28.02 -0.16
N GLY A 20 5.97 -26.84 0.46
CA GLY A 20 6.90 -26.40 1.49
C GLY A 20 6.12 -26.20 2.79
N ILE A 21 6.57 -26.86 3.86
CA ILE A 21 5.80 -27.24 5.04
C ILE A 21 5.50 -26.05 5.97
N SER A 22 4.20 -25.81 6.22
CA SER A 22 3.66 -25.48 7.54
C SER A 22 2.21 -25.98 7.60
N ASN A 23 2.02 -27.27 7.86
CA ASN A 23 0.69 -27.81 8.17
C ASN A 23 0.33 -27.38 9.60
N VAL A 24 -0.26 -26.20 9.74
CA VAL A 24 -1.12 -25.94 10.89
C VAL A 24 -2.48 -26.55 10.54
N SER A 25 -2.60 -27.87 10.71
CA SER A 25 -3.91 -28.53 10.75
C SER A 25 -4.56 -28.19 12.08
N ALA A 26 -5.10 -26.98 12.19
CA ALA A 26 -6.20 -26.75 13.12
C ALA A 26 -7.44 -27.34 12.43
N GLU A 27 -8.08 -28.34 13.06
CA GLU A 27 -9.33 -28.94 12.57
C GLU A 27 -10.26 -27.84 12.07
N PHE A 28 -10.54 -27.85 10.76
CA PHE A 28 -11.45 -26.88 10.19
C PHE A 28 -12.86 -27.23 10.68
N PRO A 29 -13.51 -26.35 11.46
CA PRO A 29 -14.78 -26.71 12.08
C PRO A 29 -15.83 -26.92 10.99
N ALA A 30 -16.41 -28.12 10.93
CA ALA A 30 -17.62 -28.39 10.17
C ALA A 30 -18.70 -27.42 10.67
N GLY A 31 -19.04 -26.38 9.89
CA GLY A 31 -19.95 -25.31 10.29
C GLY A 31 -19.32 -23.92 10.53
N GLY A 32 -18.04 -23.74 10.21
CA GLY A 32 -17.36 -22.44 10.24
C GLY A 32 -16.82 -22.03 11.63
N PHE A 33 -16.13 -20.90 11.70
CA PHE A 33 -15.44 -20.44 12.93
C PHE A 33 -16.42 -20.16 14.07
N GLN A 34 -16.21 -20.74 15.25
CA GLN A 34 -17.05 -20.54 16.44
C GLN A 34 -16.22 -20.12 17.65
N ALA A 35 -16.86 -19.45 18.60
CA ALA A 35 -16.25 -19.16 19.89
C ALA A 35 -15.94 -20.46 20.64
N GLY A 36 -14.74 -20.56 21.22
CA GLY A 36 -14.24 -21.76 21.89
C GLY A 36 -12.85 -21.55 22.48
N GLU A 37 -12.07 -22.63 22.59
CA GLU A 37 -10.73 -22.57 23.19
C GLU A 37 -9.70 -21.85 22.31
N GLN A 38 -9.80 -21.99 20.98
CA GLN A 38 -8.87 -21.39 20.02
C GLN A 38 -9.29 -19.99 19.54
N TRP A 39 -10.58 -19.66 19.65
CA TRP A 39 -11.18 -18.45 19.10
C TRP A 39 -12.09 -17.82 20.15
N ARG A 40 -11.85 -16.56 20.51
CA ARG A 40 -12.63 -15.88 21.56
C ARG A 40 -13.22 -14.56 21.05
N PRO A 41 -14.46 -14.21 21.43
CA PRO A 41 -15.06 -12.93 21.06
C PRO A 41 -14.21 -11.75 21.52
N VAL A 42 -13.83 -10.87 20.61
CA VAL A 42 -13.12 -9.62 20.92
C VAL A 42 -14.11 -8.56 21.37
N ASN A 43 -13.79 -7.85 22.45
CA ASN A 43 -14.54 -6.67 22.84
C ASN A 43 -14.11 -5.46 21.97
N LEU A 44 -14.94 -5.15 20.98
CA LEU A 44 -14.80 -3.96 20.14
C LEU A 44 -15.81 -2.87 20.52
N ASP A 45 -16.38 -2.91 21.74
CA ASP A 45 -17.51 -2.06 22.09
C ASP A 45 -17.24 -0.57 22.12
N ASP A 46 -16.02 -0.23 22.50
CA ASP A 46 -15.52 1.13 22.56
C ASP A 46 -14.12 1.19 21.93
N LEU A 47 -14.05 1.85 20.77
CA LEU A 47 -12.82 2.06 20.00
C LEU A 47 -12.28 3.49 20.15
N ILE A 48 -12.94 4.34 20.95
CA ILE A 48 -12.61 5.75 21.09
C ILE A 48 -11.45 5.88 22.07
N VAL A 49 -10.22 5.98 21.53
CA VAL A 49 -8.98 6.09 22.30
C VAL A 49 -9.09 7.21 23.32
N ARG A 50 -8.80 6.87 24.59
CA ARG A 50 -8.81 7.82 25.71
C ARG A 50 -7.48 8.58 25.79
N PRO A 51 -7.52 9.89 26.10
CA PRO A 51 -6.31 10.70 26.20
C PRO A 51 -5.37 10.16 27.29
N GLY A 52 -4.06 10.26 27.04
CA GLY A 52 -3.01 9.86 27.97
C GLY A 52 -2.82 8.34 28.12
N THR A 53 -3.64 7.50 27.46
CA THR A 53 -3.44 6.04 27.45
C THR A 53 -2.23 5.63 26.61
N ALA A 54 -1.81 4.36 26.70
CA ALA A 54 -0.71 3.84 25.90
C ALA A 54 -1.03 3.76 24.38
N LEU A 55 -2.29 3.98 24.00
CA LEU A 55 -2.73 4.04 22.60
C LEU A 55 -2.96 5.48 22.10
N ASP A 56 -2.74 6.49 22.95
CA ASP A 56 -2.80 7.90 22.58
C ASP A 56 -1.46 8.38 22.01
N PHE A 57 -1.40 8.50 20.68
CA PHE A 57 -0.22 8.94 19.95
C PHE A 57 -0.29 10.42 19.52
N SER A 58 -1.15 11.21 20.16
CA SER A 58 -1.30 12.63 19.85
C SER A 58 0.00 13.44 20.00
N PHE A 59 0.93 12.97 20.85
CA PHE A 59 2.27 13.54 21.02
C PHE A 59 3.14 13.54 19.75
N LEU A 60 2.78 12.75 18.72
CA LEU A 60 3.52 12.74 17.45
C LEU A 60 3.18 13.93 16.55
N ASN A 61 2.05 14.62 16.77
CA ASN A 61 1.57 15.68 15.88
C ASN A 61 1.98 17.06 16.38
N ASP A 62 2.66 17.81 15.51
CA ASP A 62 2.77 19.27 15.63
C ASP A 62 1.58 19.92 14.93
N ALA A 63 0.72 20.58 15.71
CA ALA A 63 -0.45 21.28 15.21
C ALA A 63 -0.25 22.81 15.19
N PRO A 64 -0.95 23.55 14.29
CA PRO A 64 -1.80 23.05 13.21
C PRO A 64 -0.99 22.58 11.97
N ALA A 65 -1.65 21.91 11.03
CA ALA A 65 -1.06 21.59 9.73
C ALA A 65 -0.75 22.89 8.97
N GLY A 66 0.43 22.96 8.34
CA GLY A 66 0.95 24.16 7.72
C GLY A 66 1.69 25.11 8.67
N LYS A 67 1.84 24.78 9.97
CA LYS A 67 2.61 25.56 10.95
C LYS A 67 4.03 25.91 10.48
N TYR A 68 4.66 25.04 9.71
CA TYR A 68 6.03 25.21 9.19
C TYR A 68 6.07 25.57 7.70
N GLY A 69 4.97 26.11 7.17
CA GLY A 69 4.80 26.39 5.75
C GLY A 69 4.40 25.14 4.94
N PRO A 70 4.34 25.25 3.61
CA PRO A 70 3.95 24.14 2.74
C PRO A 70 4.98 23.01 2.78
N VAL A 71 4.54 21.80 2.43
CA VAL A 71 5.44 20.67 2.20
C VAL A 71 6.17 20.85 0.87
N ILE A 72 7.47 20.63 0.89
CA ILE A 72 8.37 20.76 -0.26
C ILE A 72 9.19 19.48 -0.47
N VAL A 73 9.81 19.37 -1.64
CA VAL A 73 10.91 18.45 -1.86
C VAL A 73 12.22 19.19 -1.52
N ASN A 74 12.95 18.73 -0.51
CA ASN A 74 14.21 19.35 -0.12
C ASN A 74 15.37 18.97 -1.09
N THR A 75 16.55 19.53 -0.84
CA THR A 75 17.75 19.30 -1.67
C THR A 75 18.23 17.85 -1.69
N ASN A 76 17.76 17.00 -0.76
CA ASN A 76 18.08 15.57 -0.67
C ASN A 76 16.99 14.69 -1.31
N GLY A 77 15.93 15.29 -1.87
CA GLY A 77 14.84 14.56 -2.51
C GLY A 77 13.85 13.96 -1.51
N GLN A 78 13.78 14.52 -0.31
CA GLN A 78 12.87 14.08 0.77
C GLN A 78 11.75 15.11 0.96
N LEU A 79 10.63 14.68 1.52
CA LEU A 79 9.61 15.62 1.99
C LEU A 79 10.14 16.36 3.20
N ALA A 80 9.96 17.69 3.21
CA ALA A 80 10.29 18.55 4.33
C ALA A 80 9.30 19.71 4.39
N PHE A 81 9.27 20.44 5.50
CA PHE A 81 8.52 21.70 5.56
C PHE A 81 9.39 22.85 5.07
N ALA A 82 8.80 23.84 4.40
CA ALA A 82 9.53 24.99 3.85
C ALA A 82 10.34 25.77 4.91
N ALA A 83 9.82 25.90 6.14
CA ALA A 83 10.53 26.56 7.25
C ALA A 83 11.57 25.66 7.93
N ARG A 84 11.62 24.36 7.61
CA ARG A 84 12.56 23.37 8.17
C ARG A 84 13.08 22.44 7.06
N PRO A 85 13.73 22.97 6.01
CA PRO A 85 14.09 22.18 4.83
C PRO A 85 15.14 21.09 5.12
N GLY A 86 15.92 21.26 6.20
CA GLY A 86 16.93 20.30 6.67
C GLY A 86 16.37 19.16 7.54
N GLU A 87 15.08 19.20 7.89
CA GLU A 87 14.42 18.18 8.70
C GLU A 87 13.41 17.40 7.85
N PRO A 88 13.74 16.17 7.41
CA PRO A 88 12.81 15.33 6.67
C PRO A 88 11.58 14.99 7.50
N VAL A 89 10.42 14.95 6.86
CA VAL A 89 9.15 14.54 7.48
C VAL A 89 8.59 13.30 6.79
N ARG A 90 8.03 12.39 7.60
CA ARG A 90 7.31 11.20 7.14
C ARG A 90 5.83 11.32 7.47
N PHE A 91 4.99 10.82 6.59
CA PHE A 91 3.54 10.85 6.74
C PHE A 91 2.97 9.45 6.91
N LEU A 92 2.30 9.21 8.04
CA LEU A 92 1.37 8.09 8.17
C LEU A 92 -0.01 8.61 7.81
N CYS A 93 -0.57 8.07 6.74
CA CYS A 93 -1.80 8.55 6.16
C CYS A 93 -2.96 7.59 6.45
N ASN A 94 -4.10 8.14 6.87
CA ASN A 94 -5.34 7.39 6.88
C ASN A 94 -6.08 7.59 5.55
N ASN A 95 -6.53 6.49 4.96
CA ASN A 95 -7.39 6.49 3.79
C ASN A 95 -8.86 6.34 4.22
N GLU A 96 -9.72 7.27 3.79
CA GLU A 96 -11.15 7.31 4.18
C GLU A 96 -12.03 7.52 2.95
N ASN A 97 -13.16 6.83 2.84
CA ASN A 97 -14.02 6.93 1.66
C ASN A 97 -15.20 7.90 1.89
N MET A 98 -15.12 9.11 1.33
CA MET A 98 -16.02 10.23 1.65
C MET A 98 -17.53 9.97 1.44
N PRO A 99 -17.98 9.27 0.38
CA PRO A 99 -19.40 8.98 0.19
C PRO A 99 -20.02 8.12 1.29
N LEU A 100 -19.23 7.47 2.15
CA LEU A 100 -19.68 6.70 3.30
C LEU A 100 -19.84 7.55 4.58
N VAL A 101 -19.49 8.85 4.54
CA VAL A 101 -19.41 9.75 5.70
C VAL A 101 -20.45 10.90 5.68
N PRO A 102 -21.54 10.93 4.87
CA PRO A 102 -22.36 12.13 4.80
C PRO A 102 -23.11 12.38 6.11
N TYR A 103 -23.35 13.67 6.41
CA TYR A 103 -24.15 14.17 7.53
C TYR A 103 -23.54 14.04 8.93
N LEU A 104 -22.21 14.04 9.03
CA LEU A 104 -21.57 14.23 10.34
C LEU A 104 -21.93 15.60 10.92
N ARG A 105 -22.36 15.59 12.18
CA ARG A 105 -22.50 16.81 12.97
C ARG A 105 -21.11 17.34 13.29
N ASP A 106 -21.01 18.62 13.64
CA ASP A 106 -19.72 19.24 13.95
C ASP A 106 -18.99 18.52 15.09
N GLU A 107 -19.74 18.03 16.08
CA GLU A 107 -19.19 17.19 17.16
C GLU A 107 -18.54 15.90 16.63
N ASP A 108 -19.15 15.26 15.63
CA ASP A 108 -18.66 14.02 15.05
C ASP A 108 -17.41 14.27 14.20
N ILE A 109 -17.36 15.40 13.48
CA ILE A 109 -16.17 15.81 12.71
C ILE A 109 -14.98 16.06 13.66
N GLU A 110 -15.19 16.83 14.73
CA GLU A 110 -14.14 17.14 15.70
C GLU A 110 -13.69 15.87 16.45
N ALA A 111 -14.62 14.98 16.83
CA ALA A 111 -14.30 13.69 17.45
C ALA A 111 -13.51 12.76 16.50
N TYR A 112 -13.86 12.72 15.22
CA TYR A 112 -13.16 11.90 14.23
C TYR A 112 -11.72 12.40 14.04
N ALA A 113 -11.55 13.71 13.87
CA ALA A 113 -10.22 14.32 13.74
C ALA A 113 -9.37 14.11 15.00
N GLU A 114 -9.98 14.13 16.20
CA GLU A 114 -9.32 13.76 17.45
C GLU A 114 -8.83 12.32 17.45
N GLN A 115 -9.67 11.38 17.02
CA GLN A 115 -9.28 9.97 16.95
C GLN A 115 -8.20 9.73 15.90
N MET A 116 -8.19 10.49 14.80
CA MET A 116 -7.10 10.47 13.82
C MET A 116 -5.76 10.89 14.43
N GLN A 117 -5.75 11.98 15.22
CA GLN A 117 -4.56 12.44 15.92
C GLN A 117 -4.08 11.40 16.96
N ARG A 118 -4.99 10.88 17.78
CA ARG A 118 -4.68 9.85 18.80
C ARG A 118 -4.26 8.52 18.16
N ALA A 119 -4.71 8.24 16.93
CA ALA A 119 -4.27 7.09 16.16
C ALA A 119 -2.80 7.18 15.71
N GLY A 120 -2.24 8.40 15.67
CA GLY A 120 -0.90 8.66 15.17
C GLY A 120 -0.89 8.97 13.66
N TYR A 121 -1.99 9.44 13.08
CA TYR A 121 -2.00 9.98 11.71
C TYR A 121 -1.56 11.44 11.68
N ASN A 122 -0.76 11.81 10.69
CA ASN A 122 -0.46 13.19 10.31
C ASN A 122 -0.76 13.49 8.85
N ALA A 123 -1.35 12.54 8.11
CA ALA A 123 -1.93 12.79 6.82
C ALA A 123 -3.32 12.14 6.72
N TRP A 124 -4.16 12.70 5.87
CA TRP A 124 -5.49 12.21 5.56
C TRP A 124 -5.70 12.22 4.06
N ARG A 125 -6.13 11.08 3.51
CA ARG A 125 -6.54 10.90 2.13
C ARG A 125 -8.05 10.64 2.07
N PRO A 126 -8.87 11.67 1.87
CA PRO A 126 -10.28 11.50 1.56
C PRO A 126 -10.44 11.01 0.12
N HIS A 127 -10.83 9.76 -0.04
CA HIS A 127 -11.09 9.13 -1.31
C HIS A 127 -12.48 9.51 -1.84
N SER A 128 -12.61 9.57 -3.17
CA SER A 128 -13.85 9.92 -3.90
C SER A 128 -14.44 11.31 -3.56
N VAL A 129 -13.58 12.30 -3.27
CA VAL A 129 -13.98 13.70 -2.99
C VAL A 129 -14.73 14.32 -4.16
N ASP A 130 -14.31 14.08 -5.39
CA ASP A 130 -14.97 14.55 -6.61
C ASP A 130 -16.43 14.07 -6.71
N SER A 131 -16.68 12.79 -6.41
CA SER A 131 -18.02 12.20 -6.40
C SER A 131 -18.85 12.70 -5.21
N PHE A 132 -18.21 12.85 -4.05
CA PHE A 132 -18.84 13.38 -2.85
C PHE A 132 -19.30 14.83 -3.07
N LEU A 133 -18.44 15.69 -3.60
CA LEU A 133 -18.75 17.09 -3.85
C LEU A 133 -19.72 17.29 -5.02
N ALA A 134 -19.72 16.42 -6.03
CA ALA A 134 -20.68 16.50 -7.13
C ALA A 134 -22.05 15.90 -6.79
N LYS A 135 -22.22 15.31 -5.60
CA LYS A 135 -23.46 14.65 -5.19
C LYS A 135 -24.63 15.65 -5.13
N ASN A 136 -25.60 15.51 -6.03
CA ASN A 136 -26.72 16.44 -6.23
C ASN A 136 -26.35 17.79 -6.86
N ALA A 137 -25.15 17.91 -7.42
CA ALA A 137 -24.76 19.12 -8.14
C ALA A 137 -25.74 19.43 -9.29
N ARG A 138 -26.05 20.72 -9.48
CA ARG A 138 -27.05 21.16 -10.48
C ARG A 138 -26.60 20.93 -11.92
N ALA A 139 -25.28 20.87 -12.14
CA ALA A 139 -24.67 20.62 -13.44
C ALA A 139 -23.29 19.96 -13.28
N ASP A 140 -22.83 19.31 -14.33
CA ASP A 140 -21.48 18.74 -14.40
C ASP A 140 -20.40 19.82 -14.17
N GLY A 141 -19.36 19.42 -13.42
CA GLY A 141 -18.26 20.30 -13.00
C GLY A 141 -18.65 21.37 -11.98
N THR A 142 -19.80 21.24 -11.30
CA THR A 142 -20.18 22.10 -10.16
C THR A 142 -20.22 21.31 -8.86
N LEU A 143 -20.13 22.00 -7.72
CA LEU A 143 -20.13 21.38 -6.39
C LEU A 143 -21.47 21.58 -5.69
N ASP A 144 -21.91 20.58 -4.94
CA ASP A 144 -23.05 20.66 -4.03
C ASP A 144 -22.68 21.51 -2.80
N PRO A 145 -23.39 22.62 -2.52
CA PRO A 145 -23.07 23.51 -1.40
C PRO A 145 -23.14 22.83 -0.03
N GLY A 146 -24.01 21.84 0.14
CA GLY A 146 -24.14 21.09 1.40
C GLY A 146 -22.93 20.22 1.67
N GLN A 147 -22.47 19.47 0.65
CA GLN A 147 -21.25 18.66 0.74
C GLN A 147 -20.00 19.53 0.87
N LEU A 148 -19.94 20.68 0.19
CA LEU A 148 -18.84 21.62 0.31
C LEU A 148 -18.72 22.19 1.73
N ALA A 149 -19.84 22.51 2.38
CA ALA A 149 -19.82 22.96 3.78
C ALA A 149 -19.29 21.88 4.74
N VAL A 150 -19.63 20.59 4.51
CA VAL A 150 -19.06 19.47 5.30
C VAL A 150 -17.56 19.34 5.05
N TRP A 151 -17.14 19.43 3.79
CA TRP A 151 -15.72 19.43 3.40
C TRP A 151 -14.92 20.54 4.10
N ASP A 152 -15.46 21.76 4.12
CA ASP A 152 -14.81 22.90 4.76
C ASP A 152 -14.59 22.68 6.26
N ARG A 153 -15.58 22.12 6.97
CA ARG A 153 -15.45 21.82 8.41
C ARG A 153 -14.51 20.65 8.69
N MET A 154 -14.52 19.62 7.85
CA MET A 154 -13.58 18.49 7.97
C MET A 154 -12.12 18.94 7.78
N THR A 155 -11.84 19.72 6.73
CA THR A 155 -10.47 20.22 6.49
C THR A 155 -9.97 21.09 7.65
N VAL A 156 -10.83 21.95 8.22
CA VAL A 156 -10.51 22.73 9.42
C VAL A 156 -10.19 21.85 10.62
N ALA A 157 -11.02 20.83 10.90
CA ALA A 157 -10.82 19.94 12.05
C ALA A 157 -9.52 19.14 11.95
N MET A 158 -9.16 18.67 10.75
CA MET A 158 -7.88 18.01 10.48
C MET A 158 -6.70 18.98 10.64
N LYS A 159 -6.82 20.19 10.07
CA LYS A 159 -5.78 21.23 10.16
C LYS A 159 -5.47 21.60 11.60
N LYS A 160 -6.48 21.81 12.46
CA LYS A 160 -6.32 22.08 13.90
C LYS A 160 -5.48 21.04 14.65
N ARG A 161 -5.36 19.82 14.11
CA ARG A 161 -4.68 18.67 14.76
C ARG A 161 -3.38 18.25 14.08
N GLY A 162 -2.84 19.09 13.17
CA GLY A 162 -1.58 18.78 12.50
C GLY A 162 -1.68 17.68 11.43
N ILE A 163 -2.88 17.45 10.89
CA ILE A 163 -3.13 16.43 9.86
C ILE A 163 -3.16 17.11 8.49
N TYR A 164 -2.21 16.72 7.63
CA TYR A 164 -2.05 17.25 6.27
C TYR A 164 -2.94 16.53 5.26
N LEU A 165 -3.28 17.20 4.17
CA LEU A 165 -4.20 16.69 3.16
C LEU A 165 -3.45 16.09 1.98
N TYR A 166 -3.63 14.78 1.76
CA TYR A 166 -3.40 14.13 0.48
C TYR A 166 -4.73 14.20 -0.30
N LEU A 167 -4.79 14.93 -1.42
CA LEU A 167 -6.04 15.15 -2.14
C LEU A 167 -6.05 14.40 -3.48
N ASP A 168 -6.97 13.45 -3.63
CA ASP A 168 -7.38 12.97 -4.96
C ASP A 168 -8.20 14.08 -5.64
N LEU A 169 -7.63 14.76 -6.64
CA LEU A 169 -8.39 15.77 -7.40
C LEU A 169 -9.51 15.11 -8.20
N THR A 170 -9.28 13.90 -8.72
CA THR A 170 -10.33 13.11 -9.38
C THR A 170 -10.18 11.63 -9.07
N THR A 171 -11.31 10.93 -9.06
CA THR A 171 -11.38 9.47 -8.94
C THR A 171 -12.21 8.90 -10.10
N TYR A 172 -13.24 8.10 -9.81
CA TYR A 172 -14.14 7.52 -10.79
C TYR A 172 -15.23 8.52 -11.24
N GLY A 173 -15.49 9.58 -10.47
CA GLY A 173 -16.61 10.50 -10.69
C GLY A 173 -16.30 11.71 -11.58
N LEU A 174 -15.06 12.22 -11.62
CA LEU A 174 -14.62 13.39 -12.38
C LEU A 174 -15.54 14.63 -12.27
N TYR A 175 -16.10 14.88 -11.08
CA TYR A 175 -17.03 15.98 -10.76
C TYR A 175 -18.36 15.98 -11.51
N LEU A 176 -18.91 14.79 -11.73
CA LEU A 176 -20.14 14.61 -12.50
C LEU A 176 -21.25 14.13 -11.59
N ASN A 177 -22.47 14.58 -11.85
CA ASN A 177 -23.62 14.18 -11.03
C ASN A 177 -24.18 12.83 -11.49
N VAL A 178 -23.33 11.80 -11.47
CA VAL A 178 -23.67 10.41 -11.79
C VAL A 178 -22.89 9.49 -10.87
N ASN A 179 -23.56 8.45 -10.35
CA ASN A 179 -22.87 7.43 -9.57
C ASN A 179 -22.03 6.55 -10.53
N PRO A 180 -20.67 6.57 -10.42
CA PRO A 180 -19.79 5.85 -11.34
C PRO A 180 -19.91 4.32 -11.21
N TRP A 181 -20.50 3.82 -10.12
CA TRP A 181 -20.66 2.39 -9.85
C TRP A 181 -21.94 1.78 -10.43
N THR A 182 -22.79 2.59 -11.07
CA THR A 182 -23.97 2.09 -11.79
C THR A 182 -23.60 1.69 -13.23
N PRO A 183 -24.39 0.82 -13.91
CA PRO A 183 -24.18 0.53 -15.33
C PRO A 183 -24.08 1.81 -16.18
N GLN A 184 -24.98 2.77 -15.94
CA GLN A 184 -24.97 4.07 -16.61
C GLN A 184 -23.67 4.85 -16.36
N GLY A 185 -23.16 4.84 -15.13
CA GLY A 185 -21.89 5.48 -14.79
C GLY A 185 -20.70 4.87 -15.54
N ARG A 186 -20.64 3.52 -15.59
CA ARG A 186 -19.58 2.77 -16.28
C ARG A 186 -19.56 2.98 -17.79
N GLU A 187 -20.73 3.03 -18.43
CA GLU A 187 -20.86 3.25 -19.87
C GLU A 187 -20.24 4.57 -20.36
N LEU A 188 -20.06 5.55 -19.47
CA LEU A 188 -19.49 6.85 -19.81
C LEU A 188 -17.98 6.81 -20.06
N ARG A 189 -17.26 5.75 -19.60
CA ARG A 189 -15.83 5.47 -19.86
C ARG A 189 -14.90 6.66 -19.61
N ARG A 190 -15.20 7.44 -18.57
CA ARG A 190 -14.60 8.77 -18.41
C ARG A 190 -13.12 8.72 -18.04
N ARG A 191 -12.70 7.63 -17.37
CA ARG A 191 -11.30 7.40 -16.99
C ARG A 191 -10.37 7.19 -18.18
N THR A 192 -10.87 6.62 -19.27
CA THR A 192 -10.13 6.49 -20.55
C THR A 192 -10.39 7.68 -21.46
N ARG A 193 -11.62 8.19 -21.55
CA ARG A 193 -11.92 9.37 -22.38
C ARG A 193 -11.15 10.63 -21.99
N ILE A 194 -10.68 10.77 -20.75
CA ILE A 194 -9.80 11.89 -20.36
C ILE A 194 -8.53 12.02 -21.24
N TYR A 195 -8.10 10.95 -21.92
CA TYR A 195 -6.92 10.97 -22.79
C TYR A 195 -7.18 11.58 -24.19
N TRP A 196 -8.45 11.70 -24.63
CA TRP A 196 -8.77 12.18 -25.99
C TRP A 196 -10.02 13.06 -26.11
N ASP A 197 -10.86 13.11 -25.09
CA ASP A 197 -12.14 13.82 -25.12
C ASP A 197 -12.04 15.20 -24.46
N ALA A 198 -12.18 16.25 -25.26
CA ALA A 198 -12.09 17.64 -24.81
C ALA A 198 -13.24 18.02 -23.85
N GLY A 199 -14.45 17.49 -24.03
CA GLY A 199 -15.59 17.78 -23.17
C GLY A 199 -15.44 17.16 -21.78
N VAL A 200 -14.90 15.93 -21.71
CA VAL A 200 -14.56 15.29 -20.42
C VAL A 200 -13.47 16.09 -19.70
N ARG A 201 -12.46 16.57 -20.42
CA ARG A 201 -11.41 17.44 -19.88
C ARG A 201 -11.98 18.76 -19.35
N GLU A 202 -12.86 19.42 -20.10
CA GLU A 202 -13.47 20.68 -19.69
C GLU A 202 -14.30 20.53 -18.41
N ALA A 203 -15.15 19.51 -18.32
CA ALA A 203 -15.94 19.23 -17.13
C ALA A 203 -15.05 18.95 -15.90
N CYS A 204 -13.98 18.17 -16.10
CA CYS A 204 -12.98 17.88 -15.08
C CYS A 204 -12.26 19.17 -14.61
N ALA A 205 -11.79 20.01 -15.54
CA ALA A 205 -11.12 21.27 -15.22
C ALA A 205 -12.03 22.23 -14.46
N LYS A 206 -13.31 22.33 -14.85
CA LYS A 206 -14.31 23.14 -14.15
C LYS A 206 -14.50 22.69 -12.71
N GLY A 207 -14.63 21.38 -12.47
CA GLY A 207 -14.74 20.82 -11.11
C GLY A 207 -13.49 21.04 -10.26
N MET A 208 -12.29 20.81 -10.82
CA MET A 208 -11.03 21.10 -10.13
C MET A 208 -10.91 22.59 -9.76
N ARG A 209 -11.29 23.49 -10.68
CA ARG A 209 -11.28 24.94 -10.42
C ARG A 209 -12.24 25.30 -9.29
N ALA A 210 -13.47 24.79 -9.34
CA ALA A 210 -14.48 25.03 -8.32
C ALA A 210 -14.01 24.60 -6.92
N LEU A 211 -13.27 23.49 -6.79
CA LEU A 211 -12.73 23.05 -5.50
C LEU A 211 -11.49 23.84 -5.07
N LEU A 212 -10.52 24.02 -5.96
CA LEU A 212 -9.22 24.58 -5.60
C LEU A 212 -9.23 26.09 -5.39
N GLU A 213 -10.16 26.81 -6.02
CA GLU A 213 -10.33 28.26 -5.87
C GLU A 213 -11.37 28.64 -4.80
N HIS A 214 -12.18 27.69 -4.34
CA HIS A 214 -13.11 27.92 -3.23
C HIS A 214 -12.35 28.31 -1.96
N VAL A 215 -12.74 29.45 -1.38
CA VAL A 215 -12.18 29.93 -0.11
C VAL A 215 -12.99 29.32 1.01
N ASN A 216 -12.34 28.48 1.83
CA ASN A 216 -12.97 27.91 3.01
C ASN A 216 -13.31 29.06 3.99
N PRO A 217 -14.60 29.26 4.34
CA PRO A 217 -15.04 30.41 5.13
C PRO A 217 -14.51 30.41 6.58
N HIS A 218 -14.04 29.26 7.07
CA HIS A 218 -13.49 29.12 8.42
C HIS A 218 -11.98 29.38 8.51
N THR A 219 -11.25 29.28 7.38
CA THR A 219 -9.80 29.54 7.34
C THR A 219 -9.45 30.81 6.56
N GLY A 220 -10.33 31.28 5.68
CA GLY A 220 -10.05 32.38 4.75
C GLY A 220 -9.06 32.00 3.64
N LEU A 221 -8.76 30.70 3.46
CA LEU A 221 -7.80 30.20 2.48
C LEU A 221 -8.50 29.31 1.45
N ALA A 222 -8.06 29.41 0.20
CA ALA A 222 -8.37 28.42 -0.83
C ALA A 222 -7.37 27.26 -0.77
N LEU A 223 -7.77 26.04 -1.15
CA LEU A 223 -6.89 24.87 -1.10
C LEU A 223 -5.62 25.03 -1.96
N LYS A 224 -5.67 25.81 -3.03
CA LYS A 224 -4.50 26.11 -3.86
C LYS A 224 -3.39 26.87 -3.10
N ASP A 225 -3.77 27.59 -2.03
CA ASP A 225 -2.90 28.46 -1.24
C ASP A 225 -2.67 27.92 0.19
N ASP A 226 -3.40 26.87 0.61
CA ASP A 226 -3.34 26.37 1.99
C ASP A 226 -2.10 25.45 2.21
N PRO A 227 -1.18 25.80 3.13
CA PRO A 227 0.00 24.98 3.42
C PRO A 227 -0.31 23.61 4.06
N MET A 228 -1.57 23.33 4.42
CA MET A 228 -1.99 22.00 4.87
C MET A 228 -1.97 20.95 3.74
N VAL A 229 -2.01 21.37 2.48
CA VAL A 229 -2.03 20.43 1.34
C VAL A 229 -0.64 19.81 1.17
N LEU A 230 -0.53 18.52 1.49
CA LEU A 230 0.67 17.73 1.30
C LEU A 230 0.94 17.51 -0.18
N VAL A 231 -0.05 16.96 -0.88
CA VAL A 231 0.05 16.60 -2.31
C VAL A 231 -1.33 16.55 -2.94
N MET A 232 -1.42 16.94 -4.20
CA MET A 232 -2.59 16.79 -5.05
C MET A 232 -2.31 15.68 -6.07
N GLN A 233 -2.99 14.55 -5.92
CA GLN A 233 -2.99 13.50 -6.92
C GLN A 233 -4.00 13.84 -8.01
N PHE A 234 -3.60 13.85 -9.29
CA PHE A 234 -4.53 14.20 -10.36
C PHE A 234 -5.67 13.19 -10.49
N ARG A 235 -5.36 11.89 -10.55
CA ARG A 235 -6.33 10.81 -10.73
C ARG A 235 -5.98 9.59 -9.88
N ASN A 236 -6.95 9.02 -9.18
CA ASN A 236 -6.79 7.71 -8.57
C ASN A 236 -6.70 6.59 -9.62
N GLU A 237 -5.80 5.63 -9.38
CA GLU A 237 -5.60 4.39 -10.13
C GLU A 237 -5.46 4.62 -11.64
N SER A 238 -4.75 5.68 -12.03
CA SER A 238 -4.67 6.09 -13.42
C SER A 238 -3.64 5.31 -14.22
N GLY A 239 -3.84 5.28 -15.53
CA GLY A 239 -3.01 4.56 -16.49
C GLY A 239 -3.92 4.07 -17.62
N LEU A 240 -3.59 4.39 -18.87
CA LEU A 240 -4.46 4.06 -20.00
C LEU A 240 -4.66 2.55 -20.09
N ILE A 241 -3.58 1.78 -19.98
CA ILE A 241 -3.62 0.32 -20.08
C ILE A 241 -4.41 -0.30 -18.92
N PHE A 242 -4.18 0.21 -17.70
CA PHE A 242 -4.92 -0.25 -16.51
C PHE A 242 -6.43 0.00 -16.65
N CYS A 243 -6.82 1.20 -17.05
CA CYS A 243 -8.23 1.55 -17.25
C CYS A 243 -8.88 0.72 -18.37
N LEU A 244 -8.20 0.53 -19.51
CA LEU A 244 -8.72 -0.27 -20.62
C LEU A 244 -8.89 -1.75 -20.23
N ASN A 245 -7.98 -2.30 -19.43
CA ASN A 245 -8.10 -3.65 -18.90
C ASN A 245 -9.32 -3.78 -17.95
N ALA A 246 -9.57 -2.78 -17.11
CA ALA A 246 -10.78 -2.75 -16.28
C ALA A 246 -12.05 -2.72 -17.14
N GLU A 247 -12.12 -1.86 -18.15
CA GLU A 247 -13.26 -1.76 -19.08
C GLU A 247 -13.49 -3.07 -19.86
N GLN A 248 -12.41 -3.76 -20.25
CA GLN A 248 -12.51 -5.06 -20.93
C GLN A 248 -13.08 -6.16 -20.02
N ARG A 249 -12.70 -6.19 -18.74
CA ARG A 249 -13.30 -7.12 -17.75
C ARG A 249 -14.78 -6.85 -17.54
N GLU A 250 -15.17 -5.58 -17.62
CA GLU A 250 -16.56 -5.14 -17.60
C GLU A 250 -17.30 -5.38 -18.93
N LYS A 251 -16.62 -5.93 -19.95
CA LYS A 251 -17.14 -6.24 -21.29
C LYS A 251 -17.68 -5.00 -22.02
N LEU A 252 -17.08 -3.84 -21.78
CA LEU A 252 -17.40 -2.62 -22.52
C LEU A 252 -16.76 -2.68 -23.92
N ALA A 253 -17.51 -2.26 -24.94
CA ALA A 253 -16.95 -2.09 -26.28
C ALA A 253 -15.85 -1.00 -26.29
N PRO A 254 -14.85 -1.05 -27.19
CA PRO A 254 -13.87 0.04 -27.30
C PRO A 254 -14.55 1.39 -27.58
N ASP A 255 -14.03 2.46 -26.97
CA ASP A 255 -14.47 3.82 -27.28
C ASP A 255 -13.99 4.24 -28.69
N PRO A 256 -14.85 4.78 -29.57
CA PRO A 256 -14.42 5.25 -30.89
C PRO A 256 -13.32 6.32 -30.83
N GLY A 257 -13.30 7.14 -29.78
CA GLY A 257 -12.27 8.16 -29.57
C GLY A 257 -10.87 7.57 -29.36
N LEU A 258 -10.77 6.37 -28.77
CA LEU A 258 -9.50 5.64 -28.68
C LEU A 258 -8.93 5.34 -30.06
N LEU A 259 -9.77 4.84 -30.99
CA LEU A 259 -9.32 4.48 -32.34
C LEU A 259 -8.87 5.73 -33.12
N ILE A 260 -9.60 6.83 -33.02
CA ILE A 260 -9.21 8.11 -33.64
C ILE A 260 -7.84 8.57 -33.13
N ALA A 261 -7.63 8.58 -31.82
CA ALA A 261 -6.37 8.97 -31.21
C ALA A 261 -5.22 8.02 -31.60
N TRP A 262 -5.49 6.71 -31.63
CA TRP A 262 -4.55 5.67 -32.03
C TRP A 262 -4.09 5.82 -33.48
N HIS A 263 -5.02 5.96 -34.43
CA HIS A 263 -4.71 6.14 -35.84
C HIS A 263 -3.93 7.43 -36.10
N ALA A 264 -4.29 8.52 -35.41
CA ALA A 264 -3.55 9.78 -35.49
C ALA A 264 -2.09 9.61 -35.02
N TRP A 265 -1.88 8.87 -33.93
CA TRP A 265 -0.53 8.58 -33.43
C TRP A 265 0.27 7.69 -34.39
N LEU A 266 -0.35 6.63 -34.94
CA LEU A 266 0.30 5.77 -35.93
C LEU A 266 0.73 6.56 -37.17
N LYS A 267 -0.15 7.42 -37.71
CA LYS A 267 0.18 8.30 -38.85
C LYS A 267 1.36 9.22 -38.55
N LYS A 268 1.44 9.77 -37.35
CA LYS A 268 2.58 10.60 -36.94
C LYS A 268 3.88 9.80 -36.90
N ARG A 269 3.84 8.55 -36.43
CA ARG A 269 5.03 7.70 -36.24
C ARG A 269 5.50 7.03 -37.53
N HIS A 270 4.60 6.38 -38.25
CA HIS A 270 4.92 5.51 -39.39
C HIS A 270 4.67 6.19 -40.73
N ARG A 271 3.83 7.23 -40.77
CA ARG A 271 3.43 8.00 -41.98
C ARG A 271 2.56 7.23 -42.97
N THR A 272 2.93 6.00 -43.35
CA THR A 272 2.22 5.20 -44.37
C THR A 272 1.86 3.80 -43.86
N THR A 273 0.86 3.17 -44.49
CA THR A 273 0.48 1.77 -44.24
C THR A 273 1.65 0.81 -44.51
N ASP A 274 2.47 1.06 -45.52
CA ASP A 274 3.61 0.19 -45.85
C ASP A 274 4.72 0.27 -44.79
N ALA A 275 5.01 1.48 -44.29
CA ALA A 275 5.96 1.65 -43.21
C ALA A 275 5.47 1.00 -41.90
N LEU A 276 4.17 1.12 -41.61
CA LEU A 276 3.53 0.39 -40.50
C LEU A 276 3.66 -1.13 -40.68
N ARG A 277 3.35 -1.62 -41.89
CA ARG A 277 3.43 -3.06 -42.22
C ARG A 277 4.84 -3.59 -42.02
N GLU A 278 5.84 -2.85 -42.45
CA GLU A 278 7.24 -3.20 -42.26
C GLU A 278 7.63 -3.20 -40.77
N ALA A 279 7.28 -2.14 -40.03
CA ALA A 279 7.55 -2.05 -38.59
C ALA A 279 6.87 -3.18 -37.79
N TRP A 280 5.72 -3.65 -38.26
CA TRP A 280 4.95 -4.74 -37.65
C TRP A 280 5.24 -6.11 -38.26
N THR A 281 6.31 -6.25 -39.03
CA THR A 281 6.75 -7.53 -39.57
C THR A 281 7.96 -8.06 -38.80
N VAL A 282 7.78 -9.19 -38.14
CA VAL A 282 8.88 -9.91 -37.47
C VAL A 282 9.42 -10.97 -38.43
N ARG A 283 10.75 -11.00 -38.57
CA ARG A 283 11.48 -11.99 -39.39
C ARG A 283 12.41 -12.79 -38.48
N ASP A 284 12.23 -14.10 -38.46
CA ASP A 284 13.02 -15.06 -37.68
C ASP A 284 13.41 -16.24 -38.59
N GLY A 285 14.62 -16.17 -39.17
CA GLY A 285 15.03 -17.06 -40.26
C GLY A 285 14.06 -16.98 -41.43
N ASP A 286 13.54 -18.15 -41.86
CA ASP A 286 12.57 -18.25 -42.95
C ASP A 286 11.13 -17.88 -42.53
N LYS A 287 10.89 -17.65 -41.24
CA LYS A 287 9.55 -17.31 -40.73
C LYS A 287 9.36 -15.80 -40.77
N THR A 288 8.39 -15.36 -41.55
CA THR A 288 7.95 -13.96 -41.56
C THR A 288 6.51 -13.88 -41.06
N LYS A 289 6.27 -13.02 -40.07
CA LYS A 289 4.92 -12.75 -39.54
C LYS A 289 4.66 -11.25 -39.47
N CYS A 290 3.66 -10.81 -40.23
CA CYS A 290 3.13 -9.45 -40.15
C CYS A 290 1.95 -9.41 -39.18
N TYR A 291 1.98 -8.45 -38.25
CA TYR A 291 0.93 -8.24 -37.25
C TYR A 291 -0.16 -7.27 -37.72
N LEU A 292 0.02 -6.62 -38.88
CA LEU A 292 -1.03 -5.89 -39.57
C LEU A 292 -1.81 -6.87 -40.47
N LYS A 293 -3.10 -7.12 -40.16
CA LYS A 293 -3.90 -8.13 -40.87
C LYS A 293 -4.04 -7.77 -42.35
N ALA A 294 -4.28 -8.78 -43.20
CA ALA A 294 -4.56 -8.56 -44.61
C ALA A 294 -5.78 -7.63 -44.79
N GLY A 295 -5.65 -6.62 -45.64
CA GLY A 295 -6.69 -5.60 -45.86
C GLY A 295 -6.72 -4.46 -44.83
N GLN A 296 -6.02 -4.57 -43.70
CA GLN A 296 -5.91 -3.45 -42.74
C GLN A 296 -4.93 -2.38 -43.23
N THR A 297 -5.28 -1.15 -42.92
CA THR A 297 -4.54 0.08 -43.21
C THR A 297 -4.23 0.83 -41.92
N ILE A 298 -3.39 1.87 -42.02
CA ILE A 298 -3.12 2.77 -40.90
C ILE A 298 -4.36 3.54 -40.42
N ASP A 299 -5.44 3.56 -41.22
CA ASP A 299 -6.69 4.27 -40.97
C ASP A 299 -7.78 3.39 -40.30
N ASP A 300 -7.65 2.07 -40.33
CA ASP A 300 -8.70 1.14 -39.86
C ASP A 300 -8.18 0.07 -38.88
N VAL A 301 -6.88 0.06 -38.60
CA VAL A 301 -6.28 -0.95 -37.74
C VAL A 301 -6.86 -0.89 -36.32
N GLU A 302 -7.39 -2.02 -35.87
CA GLU A 302 -7.97 -2.16 -34.53
C GLU A 302 -6.89 -2.21 -33.45
N VAL A 303 -7.25 -1.81 -32.23
CA VAL A 303 -6.46 -2.13 -31.03
C VAL A 303 -6.84 -3.55 -30.60
N SER A 304 -6.09 -4.55 -31.10
CA SER A 304 -6.47 -5.96 -30.92
C SER A 304 -5.97 -6.62 -29.64
N GLN A 305 -4.90 -6.09 -29.01
CA GLN A 305 -4.32 -6.63 -27.76
C GLN A 305 -3.64 -5.54 -26.92
N PHE A 306 -3.90 -5.54 -25.61
CA PHE A 306 -3.23 -4.66 -24.62
C PHE A 306 -2.06 -5.35 -23.89
N TRP A 307 -1.75 -6.60 -24.26
CA TRP A 307 -0.71 -7.42 -23.64
C TRP A 307 0.07 -8.19 -24.71
N GLY A 308 1.28 -8.60 -24.35
CA GLY A 308 2.20 -9.35 -25.22
C GLY A 308 3.47 -8.59 -25.55
N SER A 309 4.31 -9.23 -26.34
CA SER A 309 5.68 -8.81 -26.68
C SER A 309 5.91 -8.84 -28.20
N HIS A 310 5.04 -8.17 -28.96
CA HIS A 310 5.16 -8.06 -30.41
C HIS A 310 5.02 -6.60 -30.87
N PRO A 311 5.50 -6.24 -32.07
CA PRO A 311 5.67 -4.84 -32.45
C PRO A 311 4.40 -3.99 -32.40
N ALA A 312 3.23 -4.59 -32.69
CA ALA A 312 1.96 -3.86 -32.63
C ALA A 312 1.58 -3.48 -31.19
N THR A 313 1.79 -4.38 -30.23
CA THR A 313 1.59 -4.07 -28.81
C THR A 313 2.67 -3.12 -28.29
N ASP A 314 3.93 -3.25 -28.74
CA ASP A 314 5.01 -2.34 -28.36
C ASP A 314 4.70 -0.89 -28.79
N ASP A 315 4.16 -0.69 -29.99
CA ASP A 315 3.67 0.61 -30.43
C ASP A 315 2.46 1.09 -29.63
N PHE A 316 1.55 0.21 -29.23
CA PHE A 316 0.45 0.58 -28.34
C PHE A 316 0.96 1.07 -26.98
N TYR A 317 1.98 0.45 -26.39
CA TYR A 317 2.60 0.94 -25.16
C TYR A 317 3.27 2.30 -25.33
N ARG A 318 3.88 2.56 -26.50
CA ARG A 318 4.44 3.89 -26.82
C ARG A 318 3.34 4.93 -26.94
N PHE A 319 2.24 4.61 -27.62
CA PHE A 319 1.05 5.46 -27.67
C PHE A 319 0.52 5.75 -26.27
N ALA A 320 0.39 4.73 -25.41
CA ALA A 320 -0.06 4.90 -24.04
C ALA A 320 0.87 5.82 -23.25
N ALA A 321 2.19 5.62 -23.31
CA ALA A 321 3.16 6.49 -22.65
C ALA A 321 3.07 7.95 -23.13
N ASP A 322 2.93 8.17 -24.44
CA ASP A 322 2.85 9.50 -25.02
C ASP A 322 1.51 10.20 -24.66
N ALA A 323 0.38 9.49 -24.74
CA ALA A 323 -0.93 9.98 -24.34
C ALA A 323 -0.98 10.31 -22.84
N GLN A 324 -0.33 9.48 -22.02
CA GLN A 324 -0.17 9.71 -20.59
C GLN A 324 0.64 10.97 -20.32
N CYS A 325 1.78 11.15 -20.98
CA CYS A 325 2.59 12.37 -20.84
C CYS A 325 1.84 13.63 -21.31
N GLU A 326 1.07 13.55 -22.39
CA GLU A 326 0.25 14.67 -22.88
C GLU A 326 -0.86 15.03 -21.89
N THR A 327 -1.60 14.03 -21.39
CA THR A 327 -2.68 14.24 -20.42
C THR A 327 -2.14 14.80 -19.11
N LEU A 328 -0.96 14.35 -18.68
CA LEU A 328 -0.31 14.90 -17.50
C LEU A 328 0.10 16.37 -17.69
N ARG A 329 0.61 16.74 -18.87
CA ARG A 329 0.88 18.16 -19.19
C ARG A 329 -0.39 19.00 -19.23
N TRP A 330 -1.50 18.43 -19.69
CA TRP A 330 -2.80 19.07 -19.61
C TRP A 330 -3.21 19.35 -18.15
N PHE A 331 -3.15 18.34 -17.26
CA PHE A 331 -3.41 18.54 -15.83
C PHE A 331 -2.49 19.59 -15.20
N MET A 332 -1.18 19.51 -15.51
CA MET A 332 -0.20 20.47 -15.01
C MET A 332 -0.52 21.89 -15.45
N ARG A 333 -0.91 22.12 -16.71
CA ARG A 333 -1.31 23.44 -17.19
C ARG A 333 -2.53 23.96 -16.42
N VAL A 334 -3.58 23.15 -16.29
CA VAL A 334 -4.79 23.56 -15.57
C VAL A 334 -4.47 23.89 -14.11
N VAL A 335 -3.74 23.02 -13.42
CA VAL A 335 -3.52 23.14 -11.98
C VAL A 335 -2.43 24.14 -11.62
N ARG A 336 -1.33 24.22 -12.39
CA ARG A 336 -0.22 25.15 -12.14
C ARG A 336 -0.39 26.52 -12.78
N ASP A 337 -0.75 26.54 -14.06
CA ASP A 337 -0.70 27.78 -14.86
C ASP A 337 -2.04 28.53 -14.78
N GLU A 338 -3.16 27.80 -14.83
CA GLU A 338 -4.49 28.42 -14.86
C GLU A 338 -5.12 28.59 -13.46
N ILE A 339 -4.91 27.67 -12.51
CA ILE A 339 -5.43 27.76 -11.13
C ILE A 339 -4.39 28.41 -10.19
N GLY A 340 -3.10 28.07 -10.36
CA GLY A 340 -1.98 28.72 -9.64
C GLY A 340 -1.47 28.02 -8.39
N THR A 341 -1.82 26.76 -8.11
CA THR A 341 -1.34 26.08 -6.88
C THR A 341 0.16 25.82 -6.90
N ARG A 342 0.78 25.85 -5.72
CA ARG A 342 2.19 25.46 -5.47
C ARG A 342 2.36 24.17 -4.67
N ALA A 343 1.28 23.53 -4.22
CA ALA A 343 1.32 22.24 -3.50
C ALA A 343 1.97 21.14 -4.34
N LEU A 344 2.57 20.10 -3.76
CA LEU A 344 3.15 19.00 -4.55
C LEU A 344 2.06 18.29 -5.38
N VAL A 345 2.44 17.66 -6.50
CA VAL A 345 1.52 16.93 -7.38
C VAL A 345 2.06 15.54 -7.73
N THR A 346 1.15 14.59 -7.92
CA THR A 346 1.45 13.21 -8.34
C THR A 346 0.33 12.65 -9.23
N ASP A 347 0.56 11.53 -9.89
CA ASP A 347 -0.39 10.75 -10.69
C ASP A 347 0.21 9.36 -10.97
N TYR A 348 -0.55 8.44 -11.58
CA TYR A 348 -0.13 7.07 -11.93
C TYR A 348 0.27 6.24 -10.71
N ASN A 349 -0.61 6.20 -9.71
CA ASN A 349 -0.38 5.48 -8.46
C ASN A 349 -0.74 3.99 -8.51
N VAL A 350 -0.89 3.40 -9.70
CA VAL A 350 -1.12 1.96 -9.89
C VAL A 350 -0.15 1.42 -10.93
N MET A 351 -0.04 0.09 -10.99
CA MET A 351 0.77 -0.69 -11.91
C MET A 351 2.29 -0.72 -11.62
N PRO A 352 2.89 -1.93 -11.65
CA PRO A 352 4.35 -2.08 -11.63
C PRO A 352 5.01 -2.08 -13.01
N SER A 353 4.24 -1.95 -14.09
CA SER A 353 4.78 -1.91 -15.45
C SER A 353 5.71 -0.71 -15.67
N VAL A 354 6.82 -0.95 -16.38
CA VAL A 354 7.85 0.07 -16.63
C VAL A 354 7.42 1.15 -17.62
N VAL A 355 6.35 0.95 -18.40
CA VAL A 355 5.76 1.98 -19.26
C VAL A 355 5.32 3.22 -18.47
N ASP A 356 4.79 3.03 -17.25
CA ASP A 356 4.32 4.12 -16.39
C ASP A 356 5.48 4.84 -15.69
N ALA A 357 6.69 4.31 -15.75
CA ALA A 357 7.88 5.03 -15.29
C ALA A 357 8.14 6.29 -16.13
N ILE A 358 7.72 6.32 -17.40
CA ILE A 358 7.92 7.49 -18.27
C ILE A 358 7.11 8.71 -17.81
N PRO A 359 5.77 8.66 -17.67
CA PRO A 359 5.01 9.82 -17.19
C PRO A 359 5.36 10.18 -15.73
N ARG A 360 5.75 9.21 -14.88
CA ARG A 360 6.19 9.48 -13.50
C ARG A 360 7.43 10.39 -13.44
N GLU A 361 8.26 10.46 -14.48
CA GLU A 361 9.37 11.43 -14.54
C GLU A 361 8.94 12.89 -14.65
N LEU A 362 7.70 13.16 -15.07
CA LEU A 362 7.16 14.52 -15.16
C LEU A 362 6.63 15.04 -13.81
N LEU A 363 6.66 14.22 -12.76
CA LEU A 363 6.10 14.53 -11.44
C LEU A 363 7.20 14.79 -10.40
N PRO A 364 7.04 15.79 -9.50
CA PRO A 364 8.00 16.05 -8.43
C PRO A 364 8.00 14.97 -7.34
N VAL A 365 6.90 14.22 -7.21
CA VAL A 365 6.71 13.12 -6.26
C VAL A 365 6.21 11.91 -7.04
N VAL A 366 6.68 10.72 -6.67
CA VAL A 366 6.18 9.46 -7.23
C VAL A 366 5.33 8.76 -6.19
N ASP A 367 4.23 8.18 -6.64
CA ASP A 367 3.31 7.40 -5.81
C ASP A 367 2.98 6.08 -6.50
N ASN A 368 2.69 5.05 -5.72
CA ASN A 368 2.16 3.78 -6.21
C ASN A 368 1.49 2.99 -5.08
N HIS A 369 0.63 2.04 -5.42
CA HIS A 369 0.03 1.12 -4.47
C HIS A 369 0.19 -0.36 -4.87
N SER A 370 0.12 -1.24 -3.88
CA SER A 370 0.19 -2.69 -4.07
C SER A 370 -0.39 -3.41 -2.85
N TYR A 371 -0.94 -4.61 -3.06
CA TYR A 371 -1.54 -5.41 -1.99
C TYR A 371 -0.90 -6.80 -1.91
N HIS A 372 -0.84 -7.35 -0.70
CA HIS A 372 -0.62 -8.79 -0.51
C HIS A 372 -1.97 -9.49 -0.59
N GLU A 373 -2.17 -10.28 -1.65
CA GLU A 373 -3.40 -11.08 -1.87
C GLU A 373 -4.70 -10.26 -1.87
N HIS A 374 -4.89 -9.44 -2.91
CA HIS A 374 -6.17 -8.76 -3.10
C HIS A 374 -7.32 -9.78 -3.31
N PRO A 375 -8.48 -9.65 -2.64
CA PRO A 375 -9.63 -10.54 -2.88
C PRO A 375 -10.12 -10.44 -4.33
N SER A 376 -10.44 -11.58 -4.97
CA SER A 376 -10.87 -11.59 -6.37
C SER A 376 -12.27 -11.01 -6.63
N ALA A 377 -13.13 -10.98 -5.61
CA ALA A 377 -14.51 -10.46 -5.68
C ALA A 377 -14.95 -9.88 -4.33
N TYR A 378 -14.08 -9.11 -3.68
CA TYR A 378 -14.33 -8.52 -2.36
C TYR A 378 -14.82 -9.59 -1.34
N MET A 379 -15.97 -9.37 -0.71
CA MET A 379 -16.59 -10.28 0.27
C MET A 379 -17.70 -11.17 -0.34
N ASP A 380 -17.82 -11.23 -1.67
CA ASP A 380 -18.81 -12.08 -2.31
C ASP A 380 -18.46 -13.56 -2.17
N ARG A 381 -19.49 -14.42 -2.11
CA ARG A 381 -19.30 -15.87 -2.13
C ARG A 381 -18.51 -16.29 -3.39
N GLY A 382 -17.49 -17.12 -3.21
CA GLY A 382 -16.58 -17.54 -4.26
C GLY A 382 -15.39 -16.61 -4.50
N SER A 383 -15.32 -15.49 -3.78
CA SER A 383 -14.13 -14.61 -3.77
C SER A 383 -12.91 -15.39 -3.28
N ARG A 384 -11.73 -15.09 -3.86
CA ARG A 384 -10.52 -15.87 -3.68
C ARG A 384 -9.34 -15.05 -3.15
N GLN A 385 -8.54 -15.67 -2.30
CA GLN A 385 -7.18 -15.27 -1.89
C GLN A 385 -6.29 -16.53 -1.87
N THR A 386 -4.97 -16.39 -1.84
CA THR A 386 -4.09 -17.59 -1.78
C THR A 386 -3.89 -18.13 -0.36
N GLY A 387 -4.15 -17.32 0.67
CA GLY A 387 -4.05 -17.70 2.08
C GLY A 387 -2.62 -17.76 2.62
N GLY A 388 -1.66 -17.19 1.89
CA GLY A 388 -0.22 -17.28 2.14
C GLY A 388 0.32 -16.14 3.01
N SER A 389 1.43 -16.43 3.68
CA SER A 389 2.25 -15.46 4.40
C SER A 389 2.98 -14.55 3.41
N THR A 390 3.22 -13.30 3.80
CA THR A 390 4.08 -12.41 2.99
C THR A 390 5.56 -12.71 3.20
N ILE A 391 5.90 -13.43 4.27
CA ILE A 391 7.26 -13.82 4.64
C ILE A 391 7.54 -15.27 4.21
N ALA A 392 6.67 -16.22 4.56
CA ALA A 392 6.86 -17.63 4.27
C ALA A 392 6.48 -17.97 2.81
N VAL A 393 7.43 -17.79 1.89
CA VAL A 393 7.19 -17.86 0.44
C VAL A 393 8.03 -18.92 -0.29
N GLY A 394 8.64 -19.85 0.44
CA GLY A 394 9.36 -20.98 -0.15
C GLY A 394 10.62 -20.54 -0.90
N SER A 395 10.64 -20.73 -2.23
CA SER A 395 11.75 -20.35 -3.11
C SER A 395 11.69 -18.90 -3.62
N GLU A 396 10.58 -18.20 -3.42
CA GLU A 396 10.44 -16.80 -3.82
C GLU A 396 10.99 -15.85 -2.73
N PRO A 397 11.39 -14.61 -3.06
CA PRO A 397 11.75 -13.62 -2.05
C PRO A 397 10.51 -13.05 -1.32
N PRO A 398 10.60 -12.76 -0.01
CA PRO A 398 9.47 -12.29 0.77
C PRO A 398 9.01 -10.89 0.35
N GLY A 399 7.80 -10.50 0.75
CA GLY A 399 7.28 -9.15 0.60
C GLY A 399 7.03 -8.72 -0.84
N ASN A 400 6.42 -9.56 -1.68
CA ASN A 400 6.22 -9.27 -3.11
C ASN A 400 5.59 -7.89 -3.36
N TYR A 401 4.54 -7.52 -2.60
CA TYR A 401 3.88 -6.22 -2.72
C TYR A 401 4.83 -5.05 -2.43
N LEU A 402 5.68 -5.17 -1.41
CA LEU A 402 6.64 -4.14 -1.05
C LEU A 402 7.77 -4.02 -2.08
N ARG A 403 8.27 -5.16 -2.57
CA ARG A 403 9.29 -5.21 -3.62
C ARG A 403 8.78 -4.66 -4.95
N THR A 404 7.51 -4.92 -5.26
CA THR A 404 6.78 -4.35 -6.39
C THR A 404 6.77 -2.82 -6.29
N LEU A 405 6.40 -2.26 -5.13
CA LEU A 405 6.45 -0.82 -4.88
C LEU A 405 7.86 -0.24 -5.01
N ALA A 406 8.85 -0.87 -4.38
CA ALA A 406 10.25 -0.44 -4.47
C ALA A 406 10.78 -0.42 -5.92
N GLY A 407 10.32 -1.36 -6.75
CA GLY A 407 10.63 -1.42 -8.19
C GLY A 407 10.08 -0.26 -9.02
N THR A 408 9.14 0.51 -8.48
CA THR A 408 8.54 1.67 -9.14
C THR A 408 8.98 3.01 -8.56
N ARG A 409 9.85 3.00 -7.55
CA ARG A 409 10.36 4.23 -6.92
C ARG A 409 11.40 4.91 -7.80
N HIS A 410 11.25 6.20 -8.07
CA HIS A 410 12.25 6.99 -8.79
C HIS A 410 13.22 7.65 -7.80
N LEU A 411 14.51 7.28 -7.85
CA LEU A 411 15.50 7.79 -6.88
C LEU A 411 15.70 9.31 -7.01
N GLY A 412 15.98 10.01 -5.91
CA GLY A 412 16.12 11.48 -5.91
C GLY A 412 14.79 12.24 -5.99
N ARG A 413 13.66 11.53 -5.90
CA ARG A 413 12.32 12.08 -5.66
C ARG A 413 11.73 11.42 -4.40
N PRO A 414 10.82 12.09 -3.67
CA PRO A 414 10.04 11.42 -2.66
C PRO A 414 9.18 10.31 -3.26
N PHE A 415 9.03 9.22 -2.51
CA PHE A 415 8.14 8.13 -2.86
C PHE A 415 7.04 8.04 -1.81
N MET A 416 5.80 8.00 -2.27
CA MET A 416 4.61 7.82 -1.46
C MET A 416 3.96 6.49 -1.80
N VAL A 417 3.22 5.96 -0.84
CA VAL A 417 2.35 4.80 -1.04
C VAL A 417 0.95 5.19 -0.57
N SER A 418 0.11 5.60 -1.52
CA SER A 418 -1.26 6.05 -1.26
C SER A 418 -2.20 4.94 -0.79
N GLU A 419 -1.86 3.69 -1.10
CA GLU A 419 -2.59 2.50 -0.65
C GLU A 419 -1.65 1.30 -0.53
N VAL A 420 -1.84 0.51 0.51
CA VAL A 420 -1.20 -0.79 0.69
C VAL A 420 -2.03 -1.60 1.67
N GLY A 421 -1.92 -2.92 1.64
CA GLY A 421 -2.59 -3.73 2.63
C GLY A 421 -2.40 -5.22 2.44
N GLN A 422 -2.75 -5.94 3.49
CA GLN A 422 -2.93 -7.38 3.49
C GLN A 422 -4.39 -7.65 3.87
N PRO A 423 -5.31 -7.68 2.88
CA PRO A 423 -6.74 -7.58 3.15
C PRO A 423 -7.28 -8.80 3.89
N PHE A 424 -8.27 -8.57 4.74
CA PHE A 424 -9.12 -9.63 5.28
C PHE A 424 -9.68 -10.48 4.13
N TRP A 425 -9.63 -11.81 4.19
CA TRP A 425 -9.53 -12.69 5.38
C TRP A 425 -8.20 -13.45 5.49
N ASN A 426 -7.14 -12.93 4.86
CA ASN A 426 -5.81 -13.56 4.93
C ASN A 426 -5.38 -13.76 6.41
N PRO A 427 -5.01 -15.01 6.81
CA PRO A 427 -4.74 -15.33 8.21
C PRO A 427 -3.42 -14.75 8.73
N TRP A 428 -2.54 -14.31 7.83
CA TRP A 428 -1.19 -13.81 8.12
C TRP A 428 -1.13 -12.28 8.22
N ARG A 429 -2.26 -11.57 8.15
CA ARG A 429 -2.27 -10.10 8.14
C ARG A 429 -1.70 -9.44 9.40
N HIS A 430 -1.44 -10.20 10.46
CA HIS A 430 -0.65 -9.73 11.59
C HIS A 430 0.82 -9.42 11.23
N GLU A 431 1.34 -9.92 10.11
CA GLU A 431 2.73 -9.70 9.64
C GLU A 431 2.97 -8.27 9.13
N ILE A 432 1.94 -7.61 8.58
CA ILE A 432 2.09 -6.31 7.92
C ILE A 432 2.66 -5.23 8.85
N GLY A 433 2.33 -5.29 10.15
CA GLY A 433 2.76 -4.31 11.16
C GLY A 433 4.26 -4.28 11.43
N LEU A 434 4.98 -5.38 11.19
CA LEU A 434 6.44 -5.38 11.24
C LEU A 434 7.05 -5.18 9.86
N PHE A 435 6.49 -5.85 8.84
CA PHE A 435 7.11 -5.90 7.53
C PHE A 435 7.05 -4.54 6.81
N LEU A 436 5.85 -3.99 6.60
CA LEU A 436 5.66 -2.77 5.82
C LEU A 436 6.39 -1.55 6.42
N PRO A 437 6.17 -1.14 7.68
CA PRO A 437 6.74 0.11 8.18
C PRO A 437 8.27 0.03 8.34
N ALA A 438 8.83 -1.12 8.69
CA ALA A 438 10.28 -1.28 8.83
C ALA A 438 10.98 -1.12 7.48
N PHE A 439 10.50 -1.79 6.43
CA PHE A 439 11.10 -1.66 5.10
C PHE A 439 10.77 -0.33 4.43
N ALA A 440 9.59 0.26 4.65
CA ALA A 440 9.30 1.62 4.18
C ALA A 440 10.25 2.66 4.80
N ALA A 441 10.60 2.49 6.09
CA ALA A 441 11.58 3.34 6.77
C ALA A 441 13.00 3.12 6.24
N LEU A 442 13.42 1.87 6.03
CA LEU A 442 14.70 1.53 5.39
C LEU A 442 14.83 2.18 4.01
N GLN A 443 13.75 2.15 3.24
CA GLN A 443 13.71 2.74 1.91
C GLN A 443 13.67 4.27 1.93
N ASP A 444 13.40 4.90 3.06
CA ASP A 444 13.17 6.34 3.15
C ASP A 444 12.00 6.80 2.27
N TRP A 445 10.87 6.10 2.38
CA TRP A 445 9.61 6.53 1.79
C TRP A 445 9.02 7.70 2.57
N GLY A 446 8.39 8.64 1.87
CA GLY A 446 7.83 9.87 2.44
C GLY A 446 6.41 9.72 3.00
N MET A 447 5.64 8.76 2.49
CA MET A 447 4.31 8.44 3.02
C MET A 447 3.98 6.95 2.86
N ILE A 448 3.29 6.37 3.85
CA ILE A 448 2.57 5.09 3.71
C ILE A 448 1.12 5.25 4.17
N SER A 449 0.20 4.53 3.52
CA SER A 449 -1.22 4.55 3.81
C SER A 449 -1.83 3.16 3.69
N GLN A 450 -2.21 2.54 4.81
CA GLN A 450 -2.98 1.30 4.72
C GLN A 450 -4.39 1.60 4.20
N PHE A 451 -4.85 0.84 3.22
CA PHE A 451 -6.21 0.95 2.69
C PHE A 451 -7.12 -0.03 3.46
N ALA A 452 -8.13 0.43 4.20
CA ALA A 452 -8.58 1.79 4.49
C ALA A 452 -9.37 1.84 5.82
N LEU A 453 -10.01 2.99 6.13
CA LEU A 453 -10.90 3.17 7.28
C LEU A 453 -10.18 2.93 8.62
N GLY A 454 -9.04 3.59 8.83
CA GLY A 454 -8.22 3.42 10.03
C GLY A 454 -8.87 3.95 11.32
N VAL A 455 -9.91 4.78 11.22
CA VAL A 455 -10.65 5.35 12.36
C VAL A 455 -12.15 5.14 12.17
N THR A 456 -12.85 4.78 13.25
CA THR A 456 -14.31 4.76 13.31
C THR A 456 -14.78 5.34 14.64
N LEU A 457 -15.91 6.05 14.60
CA LEU A 457 -16.53 6.63 15.79
C LEU A 457 -17.61 5.75 16.43
N ARG A 458 -17.76 4.48 16.00
CA ARG A 458 -18.67 3.38 16.45
C ARG A 458 -20.03 3.74 17.09
N ALA A 459 -20.10 4.61 18.09
CA ALA A 459 -21.31 5.22 18.64
C ALA A 459 -22.20 5.89 17.58
N THR A 460 -21.63 6.39 16.47
CA THR A 460 -22.39 7.01 15.37
C THR A 460 -22.48 6.13 14.12
N ASP A 461 -21.80 4.97 14.11
CA ASP A 461 -21.79 4.08 12.96
C ASP A 461 -23.07 3.25 12.91
N ARG A 462 -23.97 3.60 11.99
CA ARG A 462 -25.19 2.83 11.69
C ARG A 462 -24.91 1.43 11.13
N ARG A 463 -23.66 1.10 10.82
CA ARG A 463 -23.20 -0.20 10.29
C ARG A 463 -22.43 -0.96 11.36
N ARG A 464 -23.09 -1.49 12.40
CA ARG A 464 -22.52 -2.64 13.13
C ARG A 464 -22.41 -3.81 12.16
N HIS A 465 -21.24 -4.02 11.57
CA HIS A 465 -20.98 -5.07 10.61
C HIS A 465 -19.77 -5.94 11.03
N PRO A 466 -19.74 -7.22 10.63
CA PRO A 466 -18.57 -8.08 10.80
C PRO A 466 -17.33 -7.55 10.05
N LEU A 467 -16.17 -8.17 10.27
CA LEU A 467 -14.97 -7.91 9.48
C LEU A 467 -15.26 -8.06 7.99
N SER A 468 -14.68 -7.15 7.20
CA SER A 468 -14.80 -7.10 5.76
C SER A 468 -13.46 -6.72 5.14
N GLY A 469 -13.33 -6.87 3.82
CA GLY A 469 -12.11 -6.50 3.10
C GLY A 469 -11.72 -5.05 3.38
N PHE A 470 -10.42 -4.82 3.58
CA PHE A 470 -9.80 -3.51 3.75
C PHE A 470 -10.19 -2.69 5.00
N ASN A 471 -11.20 -3.03 5.81
CA ASN A 471 -11.57 -2.20 6.97
C ASN A 471 -10.58 -2.36 8.15
N VAL A 472 -9.71 -1.37 8.35
CA VAL A 472 -8.64 -1.41 9.36
C VAL A 472 -9.14 -1.16 10.78
N ALA A 473 -10.06 -0.22 10.99
CA ALA A 473 -10.47 0.18 12.35
C ALA A 473 -11.12 -0.97 13.15
N LEU A 474 -11.83 -1.87 12.45
CA LEU A 474 -12.53 -3.00 13.08
C LEU A 474 -11.71 -4.29 13.10
N ASP A 475 -10.62 -4.38 12.34
CA ASP A 475 -9.79 -5.58 12.21
C ASP A 475 -8.61 -5.54 13.20
N PRO A 476 -8.62 -6.31 14.30
CA PRO A 476 -7.63 -6.17 15.37
C PRO A 476 -6.16 -6.30 14.92
N PRO A 477 -5.78 -7.27 14.06
CA PRO A 477 -4.45 -7.35 13.45
C PRO A 477 -4.02 -6.09 12.70
N CYS A 478 -4.88 -5.57 11.80
CA CYS A 478 -4.56 -4.39 11.01
C CYS A 478 -4.51 -3.14 11.89
N LYS A 479 -5.40 -3.02 12.87
CA LYS A 479 -5.37 -1.90 13.83
C LYS A 479 -4.09 -1.92 14.68
N ALA A 480 -3.62 -3.10 15.06
CA ALA A 480 -2.34 -3.27 15.74
C ALA A 480 -1.16 -2.88 14.83
N ALA A 481 -1.22 -3.24 13.54
CA ALA A 481 -0.21 -2.87 12.56
C ALA A 481 -0.07 -1.34 12.36
N GLU A 482 -1.17 -0.59 12.41
CA GLU A 482 -1.13 0.88 12.36
C GLU A 482 -0.37 1.47 13.56
N ARG A 483 -0.48 0.85 14.74
CA ARG A 483 0.27 1.29 15.93
C ARG A 483 1.76 1.04 15.79
N MET A 484 2.14 -0.10 15.21
CA MET A 484 3.53 -0.40 14.88
C MET A 484 4.06 0.60 13.82
N SER A 485 3.25 0.95 12.82
CA SER A 485 3.61 1.91 11.76
C SER A 485 3.86 3.32 12.29
N ALA A 486 3.07 3.79 13.26
CA ALA A 486 3.28 5.08 13.89
C ALA A 486 4.67 5.18 14.59
N LEU A 487 5.19 4.08 15.12
CA LEU A 487 6.42 4.05 15.91
C LEU A 487 7.64 3.67 15.04
N LEU A 488 7.56 2.55 14.31
CA LEU A 488 8.65 2.06 13.45
C LEU A 488 8.96 3.04 12.31
N TYR A 489 7.93 3.53 11.62
CA TYR A 489 8.07 4.34 10.41
C TYR A 489 7.97 5.83 10.69
N ARG A 490 6.84 6.30 11.24
CA ARG A 490 6.54 7.73 11.36
C ARG A 490 7.43 8.42 12.39
N ARG A 491 7.56 7.87 13.59
CA ARG A 491 8.52 8.36 14.61
C ARG A 491 9.97 8.16 14.17
N GLY A 492 10.22 7.16 13.33
CA GLY A 492 11.53 6.90 12.73
C GLY A 492 12.43 6.02 13.58
N ASP A 493 11.87 5.05 14.31
CA ASP A 493 12.69 4.10 15.08
C ASP A 493 13.59 3.24 14.17
N VAL A 494 13.10 2.88 12.98
CA VAL A 494 13.91 2.23 11.94
C VAL A 494 14.63 3.29 11.10
N SER A 495 15.93 3.10 10.95
CA SER A 495 16.81 3.99 10.18
C SER A 495 16.69 3.73 8.69
N ALA A 496 16.75 4.81 7.91
CA ALA A 496 16.90 4.73 6.46
C ALA A 496 18.26 4.10 6.09
N SER A 497 18.31 3.43 4.94
CA SER A 497 19.55 2.92 4.39
C SER A 497 20.46 4.09 3.96
N PRO A 498 21.76 4.09 4.36
CA PRO A 498 22.72 5.06 3.85
C PRO A 498 23.15 4.77 2.40
N HIS A 499 22.70 3.65 1.82
CA HIS A 499 23.09 3.18 0.51
C HIS A 499 21.89 3.09 -0.43
N ARG A 500 22.15 3.34 -1.72
CA ARG A 500 21.13 3.31 -2.78
C ARG A 500 21.59 2.41 -3.92
N ILE A 501 20.77 1.43 -4.27
CA ILE A 501 20.89 0.58 -5.44
C ILE A 501 19.94 1.14 -6.50
N GLU A 502 20.49 1.48 -7.64
CA GLU A 502 19.77 2.09 -8.76
C GLU A 502 19.66 1.09 -9.90
N VAL A 503 18.45 0.92 -10.47
CA VAL A 503 18.25 0.24 -11.76
C VAL A 503 18.03 1.29 -12.84
N ARG A 504 18.91 1.34 -13.85
CA ARG A 504 18.79 2.29 -14.96
C ARG A 504 17.82 1.78 -16.01
N LEU A 505 16.96 2.68 -16.47
CA LEU A 505 15.97 2.44 -17.51
C LEU A 505 16.07 3.56 -18.54
N ASP A 506 16.18 3.21 -19.82
CA ASP A 506 16.01 4.12 -20.94
C ASP A 506 14.83 3.67 -21.81
N ARG A 507 14.43 4.49 -22.79
CA ARG A 507 13.30 4.15 -23.67
C ARG A 507 13.55 2.84 -24.45
N GLN A 508 14.80 2.58 -24.85
CA GLN A 508 15.13 1.35 -25.56
C GLN A 508 14.89 0.13 -24.67
N THR A 509 15.39 0.15 -23.44
CA THR A 509 15.18 -0.92 -22.45
C THR A 509 13.70 -1.09 -22.15
N ILE A 510 12.98 0.01 -21.87
CA ILE A 510 11.55 -0.04 -21.53
C ILE A 510 10.73 -0.72 -22.62
N PHE A 511 10.92 -0.36 -23.88
CA PHE A 511 10.03 -0.84 -24.94
C PHE A 511 10.60 -2.03 -25.71
N ASP A 512 11.91 -2.10 -25.94
CA ASP A 512 12.49 -3.11 -26.82
C ASP A 512 12.91 -4.37 -26.05
N ARG A 513 13.20 -4.24 -24.73
CA ARG A 513 13.57 -5.39 -23.86
C ARG A 513 12.47 -5.78 -22.90
N LEU A 514 11.83 -4.79 -22.29
CA LEU A 514 10.77 -5.00 -21.30
C LEU A 514 9.37 -4.96 -21.92
N HIS A 515 9.26 -4.67 -23.22
CA HIS A 515 7.99 -4.62 -23.95
C HIS A 515 6.93 -3.75 -23.24
N GLY A 516 7.34 -2.66 -22.57
CA GLY A 516 6.50 -1.70 -21.84
C GLY A 516 5.78 -2.23 -20.60
N TRP A 517 5.08 -3.35 -20.72
CA TRP A 517 4.18 -3.91 -19.72
C TRP A 517 4.87 -4.72 -18.62
N ARG A 518 6.10 -5.19 -18.85
CA ARG A 518 6.83 -5.95 -17.83
C ARG A 518 7.26 -5.04 -16.67
N ALA A 519 7.41 -5.64 -15.50
CA ALA A 519 7.96 -5.00 -14.32
C ALA A 519 9.43 -5.40 -14.10
N LEU A 520 10.08 -4.78 -13.10
CA LEU A 520 11.38 -5.27 -12.65
C LEU A 520 11.26 -6.68 -12.02
N PRO A 521 12.16 -7.61 -12.37
CA PRO A 521 12.11 -8.98 -11.86
C PRO A 521 12.49 -9.07 -10.38
N ALA A 522 12.04 -10.15 -9.73
CA ALA A 522 12.36 -10.45 -8.34
C ALA A 522 13.88 -10.56 -8.06
N SER A 523 14.66 -11.00 -9.06
CA SER A 523 16.13 -11.04 -9.02
C SER A 523 16.77 -9.67 -8.74
N LEU A 524 16.09 -8.57 -9.08
CA LEU A 524 16.53 -7.21 -8.76
C LEU A 524 15.79 -6.65 -7.54
N THR A 525 14.45 -6.75 -7.51
CA THR A 525 13.65 -6.07 -6.49
C THR A 525 13.86 -6.63 -5.08
N GLN A 526 14.35 -7.86 -4.90
CA GLN A 526 14.71 -8.40 -3.58
C GLN A 526 15.86 -7.65 -2.90
N LEU A 527 16.69 -6.93 -3.66
CA LEU A 527 17.73 -6.08 -3.10
C LEU A 527 17.15 -4.90 -2.29
N SER A 528 15.87 -4.55 -2.49
CA SER A 528 15.15 -3.58 -1.66
C SER A 528 14.95 -4.00 -0.20
N LEU A 529 15.14 -5.29 0.12
CA LEU A 529 15.15 -5.76 1.50
C LEU A 529 16.51 -5.50 2.18
N LEU A 530 17.56 -5.22 1.38
CA LEU A 530 18.93 -5.09 1.85
C LEU A 530 19.37 -3.62 1.93
N ALA A 531 19.00 -2.79 0.96
CA ALA A 531 19.38 -1.37 0.93
C ALA A 531 18.30 -0.53 0.24
N GLY A 532 18.45 0.80 0.27
CA GLY A 532 17.61 1.69 -0.52
C GLY A 532 17.63 1.29 -1.99
N PHE A 533 16.47 1.16 -2.63
CA PHE A 533 16.32 0.65 -3.99
C PHE A 533 15.36 1.52 -4.79
N GLY A 534 15.58 1.60 -6.10
CA GLY A 534 14.67 2.26 -7.02
C GLY A 534 15.25 2.36 -8.44
N VAL A 535 14.51 3.04 -9.31
CA VAL A 535 14.85 3.25 -10.71
C VAL A 535 15.39 4.64 -10.99
N ARG A 536 16.17 4.71 -12.07
CA ARG A 536 16.55 5.95 -12.75
C ARG A 536 16.13 5.84 -14.21
N VAL A 537 15.13 6.63 -14.60
CA VAL A 537 14.70 6.72 -15.99
C VAL A 537 15.46 7.83 -16.70
N GLU A 538 16.05 7.52 -17.84
CA GLU A 538 16.85 8.43 -18.65
C GLU A 538 16.11 8.82 -19.94
N GLY A 539 16.49 9.97 -20.52
CA GLY A 539 15.99 10.41 -21.83
C GLY A 539 14.52 10.88 -21.86
N VAL A 540 13.92 11.22 -20.71
CA VAL A 540 12.59 11.85 -20.67
C VAL A 540 12.73 13.37 -20.76
N SER A 541 12.27 13.93 -21.88
CA SER A 541 12.23 15.37 -22.13
C SER A 541 11.24 16.09 -21.19
N ASN A 542 11.67 17.23 -20.63
CA ASN A 542 10.91 18.04 -19.66
C ASN A 542 10.56 17.28 -18.36
N ALA A 543 11.43 16.36 -17.92
CA ALA A 543 11.30 15.73 -16.61
C ALA A 543 11.26 16.79 -15.50
N ALA A 544 10.46 16.54 -14.46
CA ALA A 544 10.42 17.40 -13.29
C ALA A 544 11.79 17.40 -12.59
N PRO A 545 12.15 18.48 -11.85
CA PRO A 545 13.40 18.53 -11.10
C PRO A 545 13.58 17.30 -10.20
N ARG A 546 14.83 16.87 -10.05
CA ARG A 546 15.22 15.74 -9.22
C ARG A 546 16.39 16.15 -8.35
N ALA A 547 16.37 15.75 -7.08
CA ALA A 547 17.49 15.97 -6.19
C ALA A 547 18.71 15.14 -6.63
N PRO A 548 19.93 15.68 -6.49
CA PRO A 548 21.14 14.89 -6.68
C PRO A 548 21.20 13.76 -5.64
N TYR A 549 21.65 12.58 -6.06
CA TYR A 549 22.00 11.48 -5.16
C TYR A 549 23.17 10.71 -5.76
N ARG A 550 23.88 9.97 -4.90
CA ARG A 550 24.91 9.03 -5.32
C ARG A 550 24.36 7.61 -5.18
N ALA A 551 24.30 6.88 -6.29
CA ALA A 551 24.06 5.44 -6.24
C ALA A 551 25.31 4.75 -5.67
N SER A 552 25.11 3.86 -4.71
CA SER A 552 26.16 2.95 -4.24
C SER A 552 26.45 1.86 -5.26
N LEU A 553 25.41 1.41 -5.98
CA LEU A 553 25.48 0.43 -7.05
C LEU A 553 24.47 0.81 -8.14
N SER A 554 24.89 0.82 -9.40
CA SER A 554 24.00 0.99 -10.55
C SER A 554 23.94 -0.32 -11.34
N LEU A 555 22.72 -0.77 -11.62
CA LEU A 555 22.41 -2.01 -12.33
C LEU A 555 21.64 -1.69 -13.60
N ASN A 556 21.77 -2.57 -14.59
CA ASN A 556 20.90 -2.60 -15.77
C ASN A 556 19.99 -3.82 -15.68
N THR A 557 18.83 -3.75 -16.30
CA THR A 557 17.94 -4.91 -16.42
C THR A 557 17.98 -5.48 -17.84
N GLY A 558 18.09 -6.80 -17.94
CA GLY A 558 18.12 -7.54 -19.20
C GLY A 558 16.75 -8.06 -19.62
N GLU A 559 16.02 -8.64 -18.66
CA GLU A 559 14.67 -9.19 -18.84
C GLU A 559 13.72 -8.61 -17.78
N GLY A 560 12.44 -8.54 -18.12
CA GLY A 560 11.38 -8.07 -17.22
C GLY A 560 10.50 -9.22 -16.74
N ALA A 561 9.81 -9.02 -15.63
CA ALA A 561 8.83 -9.98 -15.13
C ALA A 561 7.41 -9.66 -15.62
N GLU A 562 6.60 -10.69 -15.78
CA GLU A 562 5.17 -10.51 -16.06
C GLU A 562 4.45 -9.81 -14.91
N THR A 563 3.47 -9.01 -15.27
CA THR A 563 2.57 -8.35 -14.33
C THR A 563 1.20 -9.04 -14.35
N GLU A 564 0.52 -9.00 -13.23
CA GLU A 564 -0.87 -9.42 -13.12
C GLU A 564 -1.71 -8.30 -12.52
N THR A 565 -3.00 -8.31 -12.85
CA THR A 565 -3.98 -7.37 -12.32
C THR A 565 -5.16 -8.16 -11.74
N GLN A 566 -5.58 -7.81 -10.53
CA GLN A 566 -6.74 -8.39 -9.86
C GLN A 566 -7.65 -7.26 -9.39
N LEU A 567 -8.85 -7.16 -10.00
CA LEU A 567 -9.77 -6.04 -9.81
C LEU A 567 -9.06 -4.67 -9.95
N TRP A 568 -8.75 -4.02 -8.82
CA TRP A 568 -8.18 -2.68 -8.72
C TRP A 568 -6.73 -2.67 -8.26
N ALA A 569 -6.09 -3.84 -8.13
CA ALA A 569 -4.69 -4.00 -7.75
C ALA A 569 -3.85 -4.62 -8.89
N ALA A 570 -2.54 -4.37 -8.83
CA ALA A 570 -1.56 -5.00 -9.71
C ALA A 570 -0.31 -5.44 -8.95
N SER A 571 0.30 -6.53 -9.39
CA SER A 571 1.50 -7.14 -8.79
C SER A 571 2.42 -7.73 -9.87
N VAL A 572 3.65 -8.06 -9.48
CA VAL A 572 4.57 -8.86 -10.30
C VAL A 572 4.27 -10.35 -10.08
N LYS A 573 4.10 -11.11 -11.16
CA LYS A 573 3.92 -12.56 -11.10
C LYS A 573 5.22 -13.25 -10.70
N ALA A 574 5.10 -14.36 -9.98
CA ALA A 574 6.22 -15.27 -9.78
C ALA A 574 6.68 -15.82 -11.13
N SER A 575 8.00 -15.77 -11.38
CA SER A 575 8.58 -16.15 -12.68
C SER A 575 8.89 -17.65 -12.79
N GLY A 576 8.84 -18.39 -11.67
CA GLY A 576 9.30 -19.77 -11.58
C GLY A 576 10.82 -19.95 -11.70
N GLN A 577 11.56 -18.89 -12.04
CA GLN A 577 13.02 -18.87 -11.99
C GLN A 577 13.51 -18.72 -10.55
N ASP A 578 14.69 -19.28 -10.25
CA ASP A 578 15.34 -19.10 -8.96
C ASP A 578 15.88 -17.67 -8.82
N ALA A 579 15.01 -16.76 -8.38
CA ALA A 579 15.32 -15.36 -8.18
C ALA A 579 16.49 -15.16 -7.21
N ALA A 580 16.61 -16.03 -6.19
CA ALA A 580 17.71 -15.97 -5.23
C ALA A 580 19.05 -16.26 -5.93
N ALA A 581 19.14 -17.34 -6.71
CA ALA A 581 20.34 -17.67 -7.46
C ALA A 581 20.76 -16.57 -8.45
N LEU A 582 19.80 -15.94 -9.12
CA LEU A 582 20.06 -14.82 -10.03
C LEU A 582 20.55 -13.55 -9.32
N ALA A 583 20.23 -13.38 -8.04
CA ALA A 583 20.60 -12.22 -7.24
C ALA A 583 21.93 -12.39 -6.47
N GLU A 584 22.42 -13.62 -6.29
CA GLU A 584 23.67 -13.91 -5.55
C GLU A 584 24.90 -13.12 -6.05
N PRO A 585 25.15 -12.92 -7.35
CA PRO A 585 26.26 -12.09 -7.81
C PRO A 585 26.19 -10.65 -7.26
N TRP A 586 24.98 -10.09 -7.17
CA TRP A 586 24.77 -8.74 -6.64
C TRP A 586 25.03 -8.70 -5.15
N VAL A 587 24.58 -9.69 -4.37
CA VAL A 587 24.85 -9.74 -2.92
C VAL A 587 26.34 -9.84 -2.62
N ARG A 588 27.09 -10.63 -3.41
CA ARG A 588 28.56 -10.67 -3.32
C ARG A 588 29.18 -9.30 -3.58
N GLN A 589 28.76 -8.65 -4.67
CA GLN A 589 29.25 -7.31 -5.01
C GLN A 589 28.92 -6.28 -3.91
N LEU A 590 27.73 -6.32 -3.32
CA LEU A 590 27.35 -5.44 -2.21
C LEU A 590 28.27 -5.60 -1.00
N ARG A 591 28.72 -6.83 -0.68
CA ARG A 591 29.69 -7.09 0.39
C ARG A 591 31.09 -6.63 0.04
N GLU A 592 31.55 -6.89 -1.18
CA GLU A 592 32.87 -6.48 -1.67
C GLU A 592 33.03 -4.95 -1.64
N GLN A 593 31.95 -4.23 -1.97
CA GLN A 593 31.92 -2.76 -1.96
C GLN A 593 31.62 -2.17 -0.58
N GLY A 594 31.44 -2.99 0.46
CA GLY A 594 31.14 -2.55 1.82
C GLY A 594 29.76 -1.92 2.01
N ILE A 595 28.85 -2.08 1.04
CA ILE A 595 27.44 -1.66 1.13
C ILE A 595 26.70 -2.55 2.13
N LEU A 596 27.02 -3.84 2.13
CA LEU A 596 26.70 -4.75 3.21
C LEU A 596 27.98 -5.05 4.00
N SER A 597 27.88 -5.09 5.33
CA SER A 597 29.01 -5.48 6.16
C SER A 597 29.40 -6.93 5.90
N LYS A 598 30.67 -7.27 6.17
CA LYS A 598 31.16 -8.66 6.07
C LYS A 598 30.43 -9.63 7.03
N THR A 599 29.87 -9.10 8.10
CA THR A 599 29.09 -9.86 9.10
C THR A 599 27.59 -9.92 8.78
N ASN A 600 27.13 -9.25 7.71
CA ASN A 600 25.74 -9.32 7.28
C ASN A 600 25.37 -10.75 6.87
N ARG A 601 24.30 -11.26 7.49
CA ARG A 601 23.82 -12.64 7.52
C ARG A 601 22.92 -13.01 6.34
N THR A 602 22.82 -12.16 5.33
CA THR A 602 22.03 -12.45 4.11
C THR A 602 22.54 -13.71 3.43
N ASP A 603 21.66 -14.66 3.15
CA ASP A 603 21.94 -15.87 2.38
C ASP A 603 20.67 -16.16 1.59
N LEU A 604 20.64 -15.73 0.32
CA LEU A 604 19.41 -15.77 -0.47
C LEU A 604 19.02 -17.22 -0.76
N LYS A 605 19.99 -18.10 -0.98
CA LYS A 605 19.75 -19.53 -1.11
C LYS A 605 19.09 -20.09 0.15
N ALA A 606 19.54 -19.71 1.35
CA ALA A 606 18.89 -20.11 2.59
C ALA A 606 17.57 -19.35 2.89
N GLY A 607 17.18 -18.38 2.05
CA GLY A 607 16.01 -17.53 2.27
C GLY A 607 16.19 -16.50 3.38
N LEU A 608 17.43 -16.16 3.74
CA LEU A 608 17.77 -15.21 4.79
C LEU A 608 18.09 -13.83 4.20
N TYR A 609 17.41 -12.81 4.71
CA TYR A 609 17.56 -11.42 4.28
C TYR A 609 17.85 -10.58 5.53
N GLU A 610 19.01 -9.92 5.57
CA GLU A 610 19.33 -8.95 6.63
C GLU A 610 19.55 -7.58 6.01
N SER A 611 18.83 -6.57 6.51
CA SER A 611 19.00 -5.20 6.03
C SER A 611 20.43 -4.71 6.24
N GLY A 612 20.93 -3.81 5.39
CA GLY A 612 22.26 -3.24 5.49
C GLY A 612 22.48 -2.43 6.76
N THR A 613 21.39 -1.98 7.41
CA THR A 613 21.42 -1.35 8.75
C THR A 613 21.54 -2.37 9.89
N GLY A 614 21.30 -3.66 9.63
CA GLY A 614 21.26 -4.73 10.64
C GLY A 614 20.00 -4.72 11.51
N GLN A 615 19.05 -3.82 11.26
CA GLN A 615 17.86 -3.66 12.10
C GLN A 615 16.72 -4.61 11.74
N MET A 616 16.75 -5.26 10.57
CA MET A 616 15.73 -6.22 10.15
C MET A 616 16.36 -7.51 9.65
N ARG A 617 15.77 -8.64 10.04
CA ARG A 617 16.12 -9.96 9.56
C ARG A 617 14.87 -10.76 9.21
N ALA A 618 14.71 -11.13 7.95
CA ALA A 618 13.63 -12.01 7.48
C ALA A 618 14.18 -13.37 7.07
N ASP A 619 13.49 -14.43 7.45
CA ASP A 619 13.73 -15.82 7.04
C ASP A 619 12.49 -16.30 6.29
N ALA A 620 12.60 -16.31 4.96
CA ALA A 620 11.50 -16.62 4.06
C ALA A 620 11.14 -18.11 4.05
N ARG A 621 12.04 -18.99 4.50
CA ARG A 621 11.77 -20.42 4.62
C ARG A 621 11.03 -20.74 5.91
N ARG A 622 11.25 -19.95 6.95
CA ARG A 622 10.63 -20.14 8.28
C ARG A 622 9.45 -19.21 8.55
N GLY A 623 9.23 -18.19 7.73
CA GLY A 623 8.15 -17.22 7.93
C GLY A 623 8.41 -16.24 9.06
N THR A 624 9.66 -16.07 9.49
CA THR A 624 10.00 -15.22 10.63
C THR A 624 10.61 -13.89 10.19
N ILE A 625 10.18 -12.79 10.78
CA ILE A 625 10.87 -11.49 10.71
C ILE A 625 11.22 -11.02 12.11
N GLU A 626 12.36 -10.37 12.25
CA GLU A 626 12.81 -9.66 13.45
C GLU A 626 13.07 -8.20 13.08
N VAL A 627 12.65 -7.27 13.93
CA VAL A 627 12.96 -5.85 13.85
C VAL A 627 13.55 -5.43 15.18
N VAL A 628 14.77 -4.88 15.17
CA VAL A 628 15.52 -4.52 16.38
C VAL A 628 16.07 -3.11 16.26
N THR A 629 15.60 -2.23 17.13
CA THR A 629 16.04 -0.83 17.26
C THR A 629 16.20 -0.50 18.75
N PRO A 630 16.87 0.60 19.12
CA PRO A 630 16.99 0.98 20.53
C PRO A 630 15.64 1.21 21.23
N LYS A 631 14.64 1.74 20.51
CA LYS A 631 13.34 2.15 21.07
C LYS A 631 12.21 1.15 20.84
N SER A 632 12.38 0.23 19.90
CA SER A 632 11.37 -0.71 19.43
C SER A 632 11.98 -2.04 19.00
N GLU A 633 11.37 -3.13 19.43
CA GLU A 633 11.74 -4.50 19.05
C GLU A 633 10.49 -5.31 18.71
N GLY A 634 10.55 -6.19 17.72
CA GLY A 634 9.44 -7.07 17.40
C GLY A 634 9.84 -8.27 16.57
N ALA A 635 9.04 -9.32 16.61
CA ALA A 635 9.23 -10.51 15.80
C ALA A 635 7.93 -11.24 15.50
N THR A 636 7.90 -12.01 14.42
CA THR A 636 6.85 -13.01 14.19
C THR A 636 7.23 -14.35 14.82
N LEU A 637 6.28 -14.95 15.52
CA LEU A 637 6.34 -16.31 16.05
C LEU A 637 5.61 -17.24 15.09
N MET A 638 6.21 -18.40 14.84
CA MET A 638 5.68 -19.42 13.95
C MET A 638 5.56 -20.75 14.70
N PRO A 639 4.71 -21.69 14.29
CA PRO A 639 4.58 -22.98 14.98
C PRO A 639 5.90 -23.74 15.14
N GLU A 640 6.75 -23.69 14.12
CA GLU A 640 8.08 -24.31 14.11
C GLU A 640 9.17 -23.45 14.76
N ARG A 641 8.85 -22.19 15.05
CA ARG A 641 9.72 -21.21 15.72
C ARG A 641 8.89 -20.44 16.75
N PRO A 642 8.41 -21.12 17.81
CA PRO A 642 7.51 -20.50 18.76
C PRO A 642 8.25 -19.54 19.71
N SER A 643 9.57 -19.47 19.66
CA SER A 643 10.38 -18.61 20.54
C SER A 643 11.41 -17.78 19.78
N VAL A 644 11.70 -16.62 20.33
CA VAL A 644 12.67 -15.65 19.80
C VAL A 644 13.36 -14.92 20.95
N THR A 645 14.63 -14.60 20.77
CA THR A 645 15.39 -13.72 21.68
C THR A 645 16.02 -12.62 20.85
N LEU A 646 15.56 -11.40 21.09
CA LEU A 646 16.08 -10.16 20.52
C LEU A 646 17.06 -9.52 21.52
N SER A 647 17.42 -8.25 21.32
CA SER A 647 18.38 -7.55 22.19
C SER A 647 17.81 -7.30 23.59
N THR A 648 16.56 -6.85 23.68
CA THR A 648 15.87 -6.49 24.92
C THR A 648 14.73 -7.46 25.22
N LEU A 649 13.97 -7.85 24.20
CA LEU A 649 12.79 -8.69 24.29
C LEU A 649 13.13 -10.17 24.03
N ALA A 650 12.62 -11.08 24.86
CA ALA A 650 12.59 -12.50 24.56
C ALA A 650 11.15 -13.01 24.77
N VAL A 651 10.68 -13.86 23.85
CA VAL A 651 9.31 -14.37 23.87
C VAL A 651 9.30 -15.86 23.57
N SER A 652 8.47 -16.62 24.27
CA SER A 652 8.14 -18.00 23.94
C SER A 652 6.63 -18.18 23.89
N GLY A 653 6.09 -18.57 22.76
CA GLY A 653 4.67 -18.78 22.51
C GLY A 653 4.24 -20.24 22.51
N ASP A 654 2.94 -20.46 22.38
CA ASP A 654 2.29 -21.77 22.35
C ASP A 654 2.11 -22.35 20.94
N LYS A 655 3.05 -22.05 20.03
CA LYS A 655 3.01 -22.39 18.59
C LYS A 655 1.91 -21.70 17.78
N THR A 656 1.11 -20.83 18.39
CA THR A 656 0.18 -19.99 17.64
C THR A 656 0.97 -18.96 16.81
N PRO A 657 0.72 -18.84 15.48
CA PRO A 657 1.28 -17.76 14.69
C PRO A 657 0.89 -16.40 15.25
N ALA A 658 1.86 -15.54 15.53
CA ALA A 658 1.60 -14.22 16.10
C ALA A 658 2.73 -13.24 15.79
N THR A 659 2.39 -11.96 15.79
CA THR A 659 3.36 -10.85 15.78
C THR A 659 3.46 -10.28 17.18
N ILE A 660 4.68 -10.20 17.71
CA ILE A 660 4.98 -9.56 18.99
C ILE A 660 5.80 -8.30 18.74
N PHE A 661 5.45 -7.20 19.40
CA PHE A 661 6.13 -5.93 19.26
C PHE A 661 6.13 -5.16 20.56
N ILE A 662 7.25 -4.56 20.95
CA ILE A 662 7.35 -3.65 22.08
C ILE A 662 8.02 -2.36 21.66
N ALA A 663 7.52 -1.24 22.17
CA ALA A 663 8.09 0.08 21.92
C ALA A 663 8.01 0.99 23.13
N SER A 664 9.03 1.82 23.34
CA SER A 664 8.96 2.94 24.28
C SER A 664 7.92 3.97 23.84
N LEU A 665 7.18 4.54 24.80
CA LEU A 665 6.26 5.66 24.63
C LEU A 665 6.83 6.99 25.14
N ASP A 666 7.96 6.95 25.87
CA ASP A 666 8.66 8.14 26.38
C ASP A 666 9.92 8.49 25.56
N SER A 667 10.07 7.86 24.39
CA SER A 667 11.16 8.05 23.43
C SER A 667 12.57 7.70 23.93
N LYS A 668 12.68 7.00 25.08
CA LYS A 668 13.93 6.40 25.56
C LYS A 668 14.17 5.02 24.95
N ASP A 669 15.40 4.53 25.08
CA ASP A 669 15.72 3.15 24.75
C ASP A 669 14.94 2.19 25.66
N LEU A 670 14.58 1.00 25.14
CA LEU A 670 13.73 0.04 25.84
C LEU A 670 14.21 -0.30 27.27
N PRO A 671 15.51 -0.51 27.55
CA PRO A 671 15.97 -0.80 28.92
C PRO A 671 15.77 0.34 29.92
N ASP A 672 15.53 1.56 29.45
CA ASP A 672 15.44 2.81 30.22
C ASP A 672 14.03 3.42 30.24
N SER A 673 13.13 2.87 29.44
CA SER A 673 11.79 3.41 29.25
C SER A 673 10.91 3.24 30.50
N SER A 674 10.23 4.32 30.88
CA SER A 674 9.26 4.29 31.97
C SER A 674 7.88 3.78 31.56
N ARG A 675 7.62 3.75 30.25
CA ARG A 675 6.32 3.39 29.67
C ARG A 675 6.50 2.77 28.29
N MET A 676 6.00 1.56 28.09
CA MET A 676 6.14 0.82 26.84
C MET A 676 4.82 0.19 26.43
N LEU A 677 4.50 0.26 25.14
CA LEU A 677 3.40 -0.47 24.53
C LEU A 677 3.93 -1.83 24.06
N LEU A 678 3.33 -2.91 24.55
CA LEU A 678 3.51 -4.27 24.05
C LEU A 678 2.27 -4.66 23.23
N ILE A 679 2.50 -5.21 22.05
CA ILE A 679 1.48 -5.72 21.14
C ILE A 679 1.69 -7.21 20.93
N VAL A 680 0.61 -7.98 21.04
CA VAL A 680 0.54 -9.42 20.74
C VAL A 680 -0.62 -9.63 19.79
N ALA A 681 -0.36 -9.68 18.48
CA ALA A 681 -1.41 -9.78 17.45
C ALA A 681 -1.35 -11.12 16.73
N SER A 682 -2.51 -11.77 16.58
CA SER A 682 -2.70 -12.99 15.77
C SER A 682 -4.00 -12.84 14.98
N ASP A 683 -4.36 -13.84 14.19
CA ASP A 683 -5.52 -13.83 13.29
C ASP A 683 -6.86 -13.47 13.99
N ALA A 684 -7.80 -12.93 13.21
CA ALA A 684 -9.18 -12.70 13.63
C ALA A 684 -10.16 -13.07 12.50
N VAL A 685 -11.37 -13.50 12.85
CA VAL A 685 -12.38 -13.99 11.91
C VAL A 685 -13.77 -13.58 12.38
N ASN A 686 -14.77 -13.72 11.52
CA ASN A 686 -16.16 -13.56 11.92
C ASN A 686 -16.73 -14.87 12.48
N THR A 687 -17.72 -14.77 13.36
CA THR A 687 -18.46 -15.96 13.83
C THR A 687 -19.23 -16.58 12.67
N GLY A 688 -19.18 -17.90 12.52
CA GLY A 688 -19.82 -18.64 11.42
C GLY A 688 -19.17 -18.44 10.05
N MET A 689 -17.99 -17.81 9.96
CA MET A 689 -17.27 -17.68 8.70
C MET A 689 -16.83 -19.05 8.19
N SER A 690 -16.98 -19.32 6.89
CA SER A 690 -16.61 -20.62 6.29
C SER A 690 -15.94 -20.46 4.93
N PHE A 691 -15.15 -21.48 4.57
CA PHE A 691 -14.34 -21.54 3.35
C PHE A 691 -14.44 -22.92 2.73
N ALA A 692 -14.21 -23.01 1.41
CA ALA A 692 -14.24 -24.28 0.69
C ALA A 692 -13.04 -25.19 1.01
N ASP A 693 -12.02 -24.66 1.69
CA ASP A 693 -10.76 -25.33 1.98
C ASP A 693 -10.11 -24.80 3.28
N GLU A 694 -9.23 -25.61 3.88
CA GLU A 694 -8.56 -25.30 5.15
C GLU A 694 -7.58 -24.11 5.05
N ARG A 695 -7.07 -23.83 3.84
CA ARG A 695 -6.18 -22.69 3.57
C ARG A 695 -6.96 -21.38 3.40
N ARG A 696 -8.28 -21.43 3.47
CA ARG A 696 -9.20 -20.29 3.32
C ARG A 696 -9.08 -19.63 1.96
N GLN A 697 -8.85 -20.39 0.91
CA GLN A 697 -8.61 -19.82 -0.42
C GLN A 697 -9.89 -19.34 -1.09
N VAL A 698 -11.03 -20.00 -0.83
CA VAL A 698 -12.32 -19.62 -1.42
C VAL A 698 -13.35 -19.36 -0.32
N LEU A 699 -13.87 -18.13 -0.28
CA LEU A 699 -14.91 -17.71 0.67
C LEU A 699 -16.25 -18.36 0.37
N GLU A 700 -16.88 -18.99 1.36
CA GLU A 700 -18.24 -19.51 1.25
C GLU A 700 -19.25 -18.62 1.98
N THR A 701 -18.95 -18.27 3.23
CA THR A 701 -19.82 -17.48 4.10
C THR A 701 -19.00 -16.45 4.86
N VAL A 702 -19.39 -15.17 4.82
CA VAL A 702 -18.70 -14.06 5.50
C VAL A 702 -18.78 -14.17 7.03
N GLY A 703 -19.84 -14.78 7.55
CA GLY A 703 -20.12 -14.86 8.99
C GLY A 703 -20.78 -13.59 9.54
N SER A 704 -20.85 -13.50 10.87
CA SER A 704 -21.51 -12.44 11.63
C SER A 704 -20.69 -12.00 12.84
N LEU A 705 -21.21 -11.00 13.57
CA LEU A 705 -20.68 -10.61 14.88
C LEU A 705 -21.03 -11.68 15.94
N PRO A 706 -20.23 -11.80 17.03
CA PRO A 706 -19.02 -11.03 17.32
C PRO A 706 -17.82 -11.45 16.44
N VAL A 707 -16.85 -10.55 16.32
CA VAL A 707 -15.52 -10.89 15.78
C VAL A 707 -14.81 -11.79 16.78
N LEU A 708 -14.15 -12.83 16.29
CA LEU A 708 -13.37 -13.78 17.06
C LEU A 708 -11.88 -13.54 16.82
N ALA A 709 -11.09 -13.33 17.88
CA ALA A 709 -9.63 -13.34 17.78
C ALA A 709 -9.09 -14.73 18.12
N ARG A 710 -8.02 -15.11 17.43
CA ARG A 710 -7.24 -16.29 17.76
C ARG A 710 -6.60 -16.09 19.12
N VAL A 711 -6.73 -17.09 19.98
CA VAL A 711 -6.13 -17.12 21.30
C VAL A 711 -4.62 -17.25 21.18
N VAL A 712 -3.88 -16.46 21.97
CA VAL A 712 -2.42 -16.49 22.02
C VAL A 712 -1.97 -16.63 23.48
N LYS A 713 -1.01 -17.53 23.71
CA LYS A 713 -0.33 -17.64 25.00
C LYS A 713 1.16 -17.44 24.81
N VAL A 714 1.73 -16.47 25.50
CA VAL A 714 3.16 -16.15 25.42
C VAL A 714 3.76 -15.90 26.79
N GLU A 715 4.98 -16.35 26.98
CA GLU A 715 5.88 -15.91 28.05
C GLU A 715 6.77 -14.81 27.50
N VAL A 716 6.78 -13.67 28.17
CA VAL A 716 7.52 -12.47 27.78
C VAL A 716 8.58 -12.20 28.84
N SER A 717 9.83 -12.06 28.39
CA SER A 717 10.96 -11.66 29.23
C SER A 717 11.59 -10.39 28.70
N LEU A 718 11.58 -9.33 29.50
CA LEU A 718 12.05 -8.01 29.12
C LEU A 718 13.29 -7.60 29.93
N LYS A 719 14.38 -7.27 29.22
CA LYS A 719 15.55 -6.63 29.84
C LYS A 719 15.21 -5.18 30.19
N HIS A 720 15.37 -4.81 31.45
CA HIS A 720 15.11 -3.45 31.91
C HIS A 720 16.06 -3.08 33.05
N ARG A 721 16.39 -1.79 33.23
CA ARG A 721 17.25 -1.36 34.36
C ARG A 721 16.58 -1.49 35.73
N ARG A 722 15.25 -1.48 35.75
CA ARG A 722 14.43 -1.62 36.98
C ARG A 722 13.34 -2.67 36.77
N PRO A 723 13.68 -3.95 36.58
CA PRO A 723 12.70 -4.98 36.21
C PRO A 723 11.66 -5.23 37.31
N GLY A 724 12.06 -5.16 38.58
CA GLY A 724 11.16 -5.36 39.73
C GLY A 724 10.21 -4.19 40.02
N ALA A 725 10.34 -3.08 39.31
CA ALA A 725 9.41 -1.95 39.38
C ALA A 725 8.43 -1.91 38.20
N LEU A 726 8.59 -2.82 37.22
CA LEU A 726 7.69 -2.90 36.08
C LEU A 726 6.40 -3.63 36.45
N ARG A 727 5.30 -3.04 36.01
CA ARG A 727 3.96 -3.59 36.07
C ARG A 727 3.44 -3.75 34.64
N LEU A 728 2.58 -4.73 34.41
CA LEU A 728 1.97 -4.98 33.10
C LEU A 728 0.45 -4.93 33.22
N TRP A 729 -0.21 -4.21 32.33
CA TRP A 729 -1.67 -4.21 32.22
C TRP A 729 -2.12 -4.65 30.83
N ALA A 730 -3.15 -5.47 30.76
CA ALA A 730 -3.93 -5.64 29.54
C ALA A 730 -4.73 -4.35 29.27
N LEU A 731 -4.85 -3.95 28.00
CA LEU A 731 -5.58 -2.75 27.61
C LEU A 731 -6.82 -3.09 26.78
N ALA A 732 -7.88 -2.32 26.99
CA ALA A 732 -9.02 -2.30 26.07
C ALA A 732 -8.64 -1.67 24.72
N ALA A 733 -9.49 -1.81 23.71
CA ALA A 733 -9.27 -1.21 22.38
C ALA A 733 -9.21 0.33 22.39
N ASN A 734 -9.81 0.98 23.40
CA ASN A 734 -9.71 2.42 23.66
C ASN A 734 -8.46 2.83 24.48
N GLY A 735 -7.60 1.87 24.86
CA GLY A 735 -6.37 2.08 25.62
C GLY A 735 -6.52 2.09 27.14
N THR A 736 -7.73 1.98 27.71
CA THR A 736 -7.88 1.92 29.18
C THR A 736 -7.28 0.64 29.74
N ARG A 737 -6.54 0.74 30.84
CA ARG A 737 -6.03 -0.42 31.59
C ARG A 737 -7.21 -1.24 32.11
N GLN A 738 -7.14 -2.54 31.91
CA GLN A 738 -8.09 -3.54 32.42
C GLN A 738 -7.42 -4.28 33.58
N SER A 739 -7.16 -5.58 33.44
CA SER A 739 -6.49 -6.40 34.44
C SER A 739 -4.98 -6.21 34.43
N GLU A 740 -4.39 -6.04 35.62
CA GLU A 740 -2.94 -6.20 35.81
C GLU A 740 -2.56 -7.68 35.62
N ILE A 741 -1.43 -7.91 34.94
CA ILE A 741 -0.85 -9.23 34.72
C ILE A 741 0.41 -9.32 35.59
N PRO A 742 0.56 -10.37 36.42
CA PRO A 742 1.72 -10.51 37.29
C PRO A 742 3.06 -10.44 36.53
N VAL A 743 3.99 -9.65 37.06
CA VAL A 743 5.37 -9.54 36.59
C VAL A 743 6.29 -10.04 37.70
N GLN A 744 7.11 -11.04 37.37
CA GLN A 744 8.16 -11.56 38.23
C GLN A 744 9.52 -10.99 37.79
N THR A 745 10.49 -10.95 38.69
CA THR A 745 11.88 -10.63 38.31
C THR A 745 12.72 -11.90 38.40
N LYS A 746 13.42 -12.21 37.32
CA LYS A 746 14.37 -13.33 37.26
C LYS A 746 15.57 -12.93 36.41
N ASP A 747 16.78 -13.20 36.89
CA ASP A 747 18.04 -12.93 36.18
C ASP A 747 18.16 -11.49 35.65
N GLY A 748 17.67 -10.52 36.43
CA GLY A 748 17.68 -9.09 36.05
C GLY A 748 16.68 -8.72 34.94
N ARG A 749 15.68 -9.57 34.66
CA ARG A 749 14.65 -9.35 33.63
C ARG A 749 13.25 -9.39 34.26
N ALA A 750 12.32 -8.63 33.69
CA ALA A 750 10.90 -8.73 34.00
C ALA A 750 10.31 -9.90 33.20
N LEU A 751 9.68 -10.85 33.89
CA LEU A 751 9.09 -12.06 33.32
C LEU A 751 7.59 -12.06 33.57
N THR A 752 6.80 -12.31 32.54
CA THR A 752 5.34 -12.38 32.64
C THR A 752 4.77 -13.37 31.65
N ARG A 753 3.56 -13.86 31.93
CA ARG A 753 2.83 -14.79 31.06
C ARG A 753 1.50 -14.17 30.68
N ILE A 754 1.33 -13.97 29.38
CA ILE A 754 0.08 -13.50 28.78
C ILE A 754 -0.67 -14.74 28.30
N ASP A 755 -1.89 -14.91 28.79
CA ASP A 755 -2.85 -15.90 28.32
C ASP A 755 -4.15 -15.15 27.97
N THR A 756 -4.39 -14.94 26.68
CA THR A 756 -5.54 -14.12 26.24
C THR A 756 -6.89 -14.73 26.59
N THR A 757 -6.95 -16.01 27.00
CA THR A 757 -8.19 -16.64 27.48
C THR A 757 -8.59 -16.22 28.89
N ARG A 758 -7.65 -15.69 29.67
CA ARG A 758 -7.84 -15.34 31.09
C ARG A 758 -8.16 -13.86 31.31
N LEU A 759 -8.27 -13.09 30.24
CA LEU A 759 -8.54 -11.66 30.31
C LEU A 759 -10.03 -11.40 30.55
N VAL A 760 -10.33 -10.48 31.47
CA VAL A 760 -11.68 -10.24 32.00
C VAL A 760 -12.69 -9.85 30.91
N ASN A 761 -12.25 -9.11 29.89
CA ASN A 761 -13.11 -8.57 28.83
C ASN A 761 -12.82 -9.18 27.45
N GLY A 762 -12.34 -10.42 27.42
CA GLY A 762 -11.94 -11.11 26.19
C GLY A 762 -10.52 -10.77 25.73
N PRO A 763 -10.06 -11.41 24.63
CA PRO A 763 -8.73 -11.20 24.08
C PRO A 763 -8.53 -9.74 23.62
N THR A 764 -7.32 -9.22 23.86
CA THR A 764 -6.83 -7.94 23.34
C THR A 764 -5.43 -8.14 22.77
N ALA A 765 -5.07 -7.29 21.79
CA ALA A 765 -3.72 -7.25 21.27
C ALA A 765 -2.79 -6.32 22.07
N TYR A 766 -3.31 -5.51 22.99
CA TYR A 766 -2.59 -4.38 23.57
C TYR A 766 -2.31 -4.55 25.06
N PHE A 767 -1.06 -4.28 25.43
CA PHE A 767 -0.57 -4.35 26.81
C PHE A 767 0.36 -3.17 27.09
N GLU A 768 0.39 -2.69 28.33
CA GLU A 768 1.26 -1.59 28.74
C GLU A 768 2.19 -2.06 29.85
N PHE A 769 3.50 -2.02 29.59
CA PHE A 769 4.47 -1.98 30.67
C PHE A 769 4.61 -0.54 31.15
N ALA A 770 4.49 -0.30 32.45
CA ALA A 770 4.90 0.97 33.02
C ALA A 770 5.61 0.72 34.35
N LEU A 771 6.49 1.66 34.71
CA LEU A 771 7.01 1.68 36.07
C LEU A 771 5.87 2.04 37.01
N ASP A 772 5.79 1.30 38.11
CA ASP A 772 4.94 1.66 39.22
C ASP A 772 5.31 3.10 39.63
N PRO A 773 4.38 4.07 39.62
CA PRO A 773 4.60 5.31 40.32
C PRO A 773 4.76 4.90 41.79
N LYS A 774 5.99 4.77 42.27
CA LYS A 774 6.20 4.52 43.70
C LYS A 774 5.41 5.58 44.48
N PRO A 775 4.72 5.18 45.55
CA PRO A 775 3.91 6.08 46.37
C PRO A 775 4.71 7.28 46.89
#